data_AF-A0AAD9DGU2-F1
#
_entry.id   AF-A0AAD9DGU2-F1
#
_cell.length_a   1.000
_cell.length_b   1.000
_cell.length_c   1.000
_cell.angle_alpha   90.00
_cell.angle_beta   90.00
_cell.angle_gamma   90.00
#
_symmetry.space_group_name_H-M   'P 1'
#
loop_
_entity.id
_entity.type
_entity.pdbx_description
1 polymer ?
#
loop_
_entity_poly.entity_id
_entity_poly.type
_entity_poly.pdbx_seq_one_letter_code
_entity_poly.pdbx_strand_id
1 'polypeptide(L)'
;MSQYDQFLLQQNRQKKKDAQQRQADAQSLHSYNQALASLYTGADKGTDSDSKSSGYDAAKAKEAERAKLSLLKTQMTEQEAKWKEEYDALMEENAKLKKQGEDALQAAQWQERYEAAMKEKDEAMANIEKEKVKLMILQQKEASKLKEREQLSSQLFLKAVSSAQREKEKYEAALKEKDEAMEALQREKGSSNQLYVADEAEMVDHEGPSCADDFIDDEEEEPPSMSSDNENGDDLKQRANDHVNNEDVDEEAGITKGVQNTAVTSITEKEEPIDVKEDETNKNRRCYIIIGALLCLVVIVVAIAVPIAVVGGDKSEPNNYVAQSTSICGRSIPIDLSDTSTWATPSTPTLFQADYDRDTITLVKDDDAFGSIGIQLNAFFRAFDYSHDTRLPLYITQDNYFFRAGFFKLFMGGYNKDASFWEILEGILGAKIVENEAALNRQGKLAIDHKTPEELNEYVGDELVATQIRNHRDTILRKLFQYPTLTGGDDDVCSLTQSEGPSKKYTVVHLSDETTNSLLSELNKSTGLDHSAAVEMSPEYVKAFLAPLKMLNSDIYPIATGQYDTVDTSVADRVQALINDYVLGDLIRLPKESRHLGSVLYFAVLADVYIGNPVDHNSMWIARMRCALGLCSSTFILTKKKLIDWKTEWVSYVNEDNYLELYDRELLGLWSG
;
A
#
# COMPACT_ATOMS: atom_id res chain seq x y z
N MET A 1 45.60 0.13 -30.94
CA MET A 1 46.22 -1.10 -30.41
C MET A 1 45.30 -1.61 -29.32
N SER A 2 44.70 -2.78 -29.51
CA SER A 2 43.71 -3.33 -28.57
C SER A 2 44.36 -3.67 -27.23
N GLN A 3 43.57 -3.83 -26.16
CA GLN A 3 44.09 -4.30 -24.86
C GLN A 3 44.80 -5.67 -25.01
N TYR A 4 44.34 -6.50 -25.94
CA TYR A 4 44.96 -7.78 -26.27
C TYR A 4 46.36 -7.62 -26.91
N ASP A 5 46.52 -6.64 -27.80
CA ASP A 5 47.82 -6.34 -28.41
C ASP A 5 48.83 -5.82 -27.38
N GLN A 6 48.38 -5.02 -26.40
CA GLN A 6 49.22 -4.57 -25.29
C GLN A 6 49.70 -5.73 -24.42
N PHE A 7 48.81 -6.68 -24.14
CA PHE A 7 49.14 -7.90 -23.39
C PHE A 7 50.18 -8.77 -24.12
N LEU A 8 50.00 -9.02 -25.43
CA LEU A 8 50.96 -9.77 -26.22
C LEU A 8 52.34 -9.08 -26.29
N LEU A 9 52.35 -7.74 -26.38
CA LEU A 9 53.60 -6.97 -26.38
C LEU A 9 54.35 -7.10 -25.04
N GLN A 10 53.63 -7.08 -23.91
CA GLN A 10 54.22 -7.31 -22.59
C GLN A 10 54.77 -8.73 -22.46
N GLN A 11 54.02 -9.74 -22.90
CA GLN A 11 54.46 -11.13 -22.82
C GLN A 11 55.74 -11.38 -23.63
N ASN A 12 55.86 -10.77 -24.81
CA ASN A 12 57.05 -10.86 -25.64
C ASN A 12 58.26 -10.12 -25.04
N ARG A 13 58.04 -8.98 -24.35
CA ARG A 13 59.11 -8.29 -23.61
C ARG A 13 59.63 -9.14 -22.45
N GLN A 14 58.74 -9.83 -21.74
CA GLN A 14 59.13 -10.69 -20.63
C GLN A 14 59.94 -11.89 -21.11
N LYS A 15 59.46 -12.60 -22.14
CA LYS A 15 60.21 -13.73 -22.76
C LYS A 15 61.61 -13.33 -23.22
N LYS A 16 61.79 -12.11 -23.72
CA LYS A 16 63.11 -11.59 -24.13
C LYS A 16 64.04 -11.35 -22.95
N LYS A 17 63.53 -10.84 -21.83
CA LYS A 17 64.32 -10.66 -20.60
C LYS A 17 64.76 -12.01 -20.03
N ASP A 18 63.86 -12.98 -19.98
CA ASP A 18 64.17 -14.32 -19.45
C ASP A 18 65.23 -15.04 -20.29
N ALA A 19 65.17 -14.89 -21.62
CA ALA A 19 66.19 -15.43 -22.52
C ALA A 19 67.57 -14.76 -22.32
N GLN A 20 67.60 -13.45 -22.11
CA GLN A 20 68.84 -12.72 -21.81
C GLN A 20 69.44 -13.12 -20.47
N GLN A 21 68.60 -13.32 -19.44
CA GLN A 21 69.04 -13.77 -18.13
C GLN A 21 69.66 -15.18 -18.22
N ARG A 22 69.00 -16.12 -18.89
CA ARG A 22 69.54 -17.48 -19.10
C ARG A 22 70.88 -17.46 -19.84
N GLN A 23 71.06 -16.54 -20.79
CA GLN A 23 72.33 -16.38 -21.50
C GLN A 23 73.44 -15.84 -20.59
N ALA A 24 73.12 -14.88 -19.71
CA ALA A 24 74.05 -14.34 -18.72
C ALA A 24 74.46 -15.40 -17.70
N ASP A 25 73.50 -16.20 -17.21
CA ASP A 25 73.76 -17.28 -16.26
C ASP A 25 74.64 -18.38 -16.89
N ALA A 26 74.39 -18.73 -18.16
CA ALA A 26 75.24 -19.67 -18.90
C ALA A 26 76.68 -19.15 -19.08
N GLN A 27 76.86 -17.85 -19.33
CA GLN A 27 78.19 -17.22 -19.44
C GLN A 27 78.92 -17.19 -18.09
N SER A 28 78.20 -16.93 -16.99
CA SER A 28 78.73 -16.99 -15.64
C SER A 28 79.20 -18.39 -15.28
N LEU A 29 78.38 -19.41 -15.58
CA LEU A 29 78.72 -20.82 -15.35
C LEU A 29 79.95 -21.26 -16.18
N HIS A 30 80.04 -20.80 -17.43
CA HIS A 30 81.20 -21.08 -18.28
C HIS A 30 82.49 -20.46 -17.71
N SER A 31 82.42 -19.21 -17.24
CA SER A 31 83.55 -18.51 -16.62
C SER A 31 84.01 -19.20 -15.33
N TYR A 32 83.05 -19.66 -14.50
CA TYR A 32 83.32 -20.42 -13.30
C TYR A 32 84.02 -21.76 -13.61
N ASN A 33 83.53 -22.50 -14.60
CA ASN A 33 84.15 -23.77 -15.02
C ASN A 33 85.56 -23.56 -15.62
N GLN A 34 85.78 -22.45 -16.33
CA GLN A 34 87.10 -22.10 -16.85
C GLN A 34 88.10 -21.76 -15.73
N ALA A 35 87.65 -21.05 -14.69
CA ALA A 35 88.45 -20.78 -13.49
C ALA A 35 88.80 -22.08 -12.75
N LEU A 36 87.84 -23.00 -12.61
CA LEU A 36 88.06 -24.33 -12.04
C LEU A 36 89.09 -25.16 -12.83
N ALA A 37 89.01 -25.16 -14.16
CA ALA A 37 89.98 -25.86 -15.01
C ALA A 37 91.41 -25.28 -14.90
N SER A 38 91.54 -23.96 -14.71
CA SER A 38 92.85 -23.31 -14.49
C SER A 38 93.47 -23.67 -13.13
N LEU A 39 92.67 -23.93 -12.10
CA LEU A 39 93.13 -24.39 -10.80
C LEU A 39 93.65 -25.84 -10.84
N TYR A 40 93.06 -26.71 -11.68
CA TYR A 40 93.48 -28.10 -11.80
C TYR A 40 94.69 -28.34 -12.73
N THR A 41 94.96 -27.42 -13.67
CA THR A 41 96.08 -27.56 -14.63
C THR A 41 97.42 -27.00 -14.11
N GLY A 42 97.43 -26.29 -12.98
CA GLY A 42 98.64 -25.75 -12.37
C GLY A 42 99.41 -26.71 -11.44
N ALA A 43 98.91 -27.92 -11.19
CA ALA A 43 99.42 -28.80 -10.12
C ALA A 43 100.44 -29.87 -10.57
N ASP A 44 100.83 -29.93 -11.85
CA ASP A 44 101.63 -31.06 -12.37
C ASP A 44 102.95 -30.67 -13.06
N LYS A 45 103.75 -29.79 -12.44
CA LYS A 45 105.17 -29.62 -12.79
C LYS A 45 106.06 -29.34 -11.57
N GLY A 46 106.76 -30.39 -11.12
CA GLY A 46 108.21 -30.29 -10.96
C GLY A 46 108.79 -30.22 -9.54
N THR A 47 109.40 -31.36 -9.17
CA THR A 47 110.77 -31.51 -8.62
C THR A 47 111.08 -31.23 -7.16
N ASP A 48 111.34 -32.33 -6.45
CA ASP A 48 112.45 -32.62 -5.52
C ASP A 48 113.23 -31.43 -4.93
N SER A 49 113.18 -31.30 -3.60
CA SER A 49 114.39 -31.25 -2.78
C SER A 49 114.06 -31.30 -1.29
N ASP A 50 114.85 -32.11 -0.58
CA ASP A 50 114.90 -32.26 0.87
C ASP A 50 114.90 -30.93 1.64
N SER A 51 113.97 -30.77 2.58
CA SER A 51 114.04 -29.73 3.61
C SER A 51 113.16 -30.09 4.80
N LYS A 52 113.78 -30.65 5.84
CA LYS A 52 113.23 -30.70 7.21
C LYS A 52 112.98 -29.26 7.69
N SER A 53 111.72 -28.82 7.71
CA SER A 53 111.34 -27.58 8.39
C SER A 53 109.85 -27.58 8.77
N SER A 54 109.61 -27.40 10.08
CA SER A 54 108.39 -26.87 10.71
C SER A 54 107.05 -27.55 10.44
N GLY A 55 106.70 -28.54 11.28
CA GLY A 55 105.35 -29.11 11.38
C GLY A 55 104.26 -28.16 11.89
N TYR A 56 104.55 -26.86 12.07
CA TYR A 56 103.57 -25.87 12.53
C TYR A 56 102.83 -25.19 11.36
N ASP A 57 103.45 -25.07 10.19
CA ASP A 57 102.86 -24.39 9.03
C ASP A 57 101.92 -25.30 8.22
N ALA A 58 102.17 -26.61 8.21
CA ALA A 58 101.30 -27.60 7.56
C ALA A 58 99.95 -27.79 8.28
N ALA A 59 99.91 -27.64 9.60
CA ALA A 59 98.66 -27.71 10.37
C ALA A 59 97.78 -26.49 10.11
N LYS A 60 98.37 -25.29 10.03
CA LYS A 60 97.67 -24.03 9.77
C LYS A 60 97.13 -23.95 8.34
N ALA A 61 97.86 -24.48 7.36
CA ALA A 61 97.36 -24.61 5.98
C ALA A 61 96.14 -25.55 5.88
N LYS A 62 96.17 -26.68 6.61
CA LYS A 62 95.06 -27.65 6.64
C LYS A 62 93.82 -27.13 7.35
N GLU A 63 94.00 -26.27 8.35
CA GLU A 63 92.91 -25.59 9.04
C GLU A 63 92.28 -24.50 8.15
N ALA A 64 93.09 -23.73 7.41
CA ALA A 64 92.61 -22.76 6.43
C ALA A 64 91.84 -23.43 5.28
N GLU A 65 92.27 -24.60 4.80
CA GLU A 65 91.52 -25.38 3.80
C GLU A 65 90.19 -25.89 4.36
N ARG A 66 90.16 -26.37 5.61
CA ARG A 66 88.91 -26.81 6.26
C ARG A 66 87.93 -25.66 6.45
N ALA A 67 88.42 -24.47 6.83
CA ALA A 67 87.60 -23.27 6.95
C ALA A 67 87.03 -22.85 5.59
N LYS A 68 87.84 -22.92 4.52
CA LYS A 68 87.39 -22.62 3.15
C LYS A 68 86.36 -23.63 2.64
N LEU A 69 86.56 -24.93 2.91
CA LEU A 69 85.59 -25.99 2.60
C LEU A 69 84.29 -25.82 3.38
N SER A 70 84.37 -25.41 4.65
CA SER A 70 83.18 -25.13 5.46
C SER A 70 82.39 -23.95 4.89
N LEU A 71 83.08 -22.87 4.51
CA LEU A 71 82.45 -21.69 3.91
C LEU A 71 81.78 -22.03 2.57
N LEU A 72 82.45 -22.81 1.71
CA LEU A 72 81.87 -23.26 0.44
C LEU A 72 80.64 -24.14 0.64
N LYS A 73 80.64 -25.00 1.66
CA LYS A 73 79.46 -25.82 2.01
C LYS A 73 78.30 -24.95 2.46
N THR A 74 78.55 -23.95 3.30
CA THR A 74 77.52 -22.99 3.73
C THR A 74 76.95 -22.22 2.54
N GLN A 75 77.80 -21.72 1.65
CA GLN A 75 77.36 -21.03 0.42
C GLN A 75 76.54 -21.92 -0.51
N MET A 76 76.92 -23.20 -0.64
CA MET A 76 76.14 -24.18 -1.40
C MET A 76 74.76 -24.40 -0.78
N THR A 77 74.68 -24.59 0.55
CA THR A 77 73.39 -24.78 1.22
C THR A 77 72.49 -23.54 1.15
N GLU A 78 73.07 -22.34 1.20
CA GLU A 78 72.33 -21.09 1.03
C GLU A 78 71.82 -20.93 -0.41
N GLN A 79 72.60 -21.31 -1.42
CA GLN A 79 72.14 -21.32 -2.81
C GLN A 79 71.05 -22.34 -3.06
N GLU A 80 71.17 -23.55 -2.50
CA GLU A 80 70.13 -24.59 -2.61
C GLU A 80 68.82 -24.15 -1.94
N ALA A 81 68.90 -23.51 -0.76
CA ALA A 81 67.74 -22.94 -0.09
C ALA A 81 67.07 -21.84 -0.92
N LYS A 82 67.88 -20.95 -1.51
CA LYS A 82 67.38 -19.87 -2.37
C LYS A 82 66.70 -20.41 -3.65
N TRP A 83 67.31 -21.39 -4.31
CA TRP A 83 66.71 -22.02 -5.48
C TRP A 83 65.40 -22.74 -5.17
N LYS A 84 65.30 -23.36 -3.98
CA LYS A 84 64.06 -23.99 -3.54
C LYS A 84 62.95 -22.96 -3.33
N GLU A 85 63.25 -21.83 -2.68
CA GLU A 85 62.29 -20.74 -2.47
C GLU A 85 61.81 -20.13 -3.80
N GLU A 86 62.73 -19.87 -4.74
CA GLU A 86 62.40 -19.38 -6.07
C GLU A 86 61.56 -20.39 -6.88
N TYR A 87 61.83 -21.70 -6.74
CA TYR A 87 61.06 -22.76 -7.39
C TYR A 87 59.64 -22.86 -6.81
N ASP A 88 59.49 -22.83 -5.48
CA ASP A 88 58.19 -22.90 -4.82
C ASP A 88 57.31 -21.68 -5.18
N ALA A 89 57.91 -20.47 -5.25
CA ALA A 89 57.23 -19.26 -5.71
C ALA A 89 56.74 -19.38 -7.17
N LEU A 90 57.55 -19.96 -8.06
CA LEU A 90 57.21 -20.17 -9.46
C LEU A 90 56.11 -21.23 -9.65
N MET A 91 56.05 -22.24 -8.77
CA MET A 91 54.96 -23.22 -8.76
C MET A 91 53.64 -22.60 -8.28
N GLU A 92 53.68 -21.71 -7.29
CA GLU A 92 52.52 -20.95 -6.83
C GLU A 92 51.99 -20.00 -7.92
N GLU A 93 52.89 -19.31 -8.64
CA GLU A 93 52.53 -18.45 -9.77
C GLU A 93 51.88 -19.25 -10.91
N ASN A 94 52.43 -20.42 -11.25
CA ASN A 94 51.82 -21.32 -12.24
C ASN A 94 50.43 -21.83 -11.83
N ALA A 95 50.22 -22.10 -10.53
CA ALA A 95 48.90 -22.49 -10.03
C ALA A 95 47.89 -21.34 -10.17
N LYS A 96 48.30 -20.09 -9.87
CA LYS A 96 47.48 -18.89 -10.07
C LYS A 96 47.13 -18.65 -11.54
N LEU A 97 48.10 -18.82 -12.44
CA LEU A 97 47.87 -18.67 -13.89
C LEU A 97 46.93 -19.74 -14.46
N LYS A 98 47.02 -20.99 -14.00
CA LYS A 98 46.07 -22.04 -14.40
C LYS A 98 44.64 -21.72 -13.96
N LYS A 99 44.47 -21.27 -12.70
CA LYS A 99 43.17 -20.84 -12.17
C LYS A 99 42.57 -19.68 -12.98
N GLN A 100 43.38 -18.68 -13.32
CA GLN A 100 42.95 -17.56 -14.17
C GLN A 100 42.54 -18.01 -15.59
N GLY A 101 43.19 -19.04 -16.15
CA GLY A 101 42.80 -19.63 -17.43
C GLY A 101 41.48 -20.39 -17.39
N GLU A 102 41.23 -21.14 -16.31
CA GLU A 102 39.94 -21.82 -16.08
C GLU A 102 38.81 -20.82 -15.85
N ASP A 103 39.05 -19.76 -15.09
CA ASP A 103 38.10 -18.67 -14.85
C ASP A 103 37.78 -17.91 -16.16
N ALA A 104 38.77 -17.69 -17.03
CA ALA A 104 38.57 -17.07 -18.34
C ALA A 104 37.74 -17.95 -19.29
N LEU A 105 37.94 -19.27 -19.26
CA LEU A 105 37.14 -20.21 -20.05
C LEU A 105 35.69 -20.26 -19.54
N GLN A 106 35.48 -20.26 -18.23
CA GLN A 106 34.14 -20.17 -17.65
C GLN A 106 33.46 -18.85 -18.01
N ALA A 107 34.15 -17.72 -17.92
CA ALA A 107 33.61 -16.42 -18.30
C ALA A 107 33.17 -16.38 -19.78
N ALA A 108 33.95 -16.99 -20.69
CA ALA A 108 33.56 -17.11 -22.09
C ALA A 108 32.31 -17.99 -22.29
N GLN A 109 32.20 -19.12 -21.56
CA GLN A 109 31.00 -19.97 -21.60
C GLN A 109 29.77 -19.27 -21.03
N TRP A 110 29.93 -18.47 -19.97
CA TRP A 110 28.86 -17.64 -19.42
C TRP A 110 28.41 -16.57 -20.41
N GLN A 111 29.35 -15.93 -21.10
CA GLN A 111 29.04 -14.95 -22.15
C GLN A 111 28.26 -15.59 -23.30
N GLU A 112 28.69 -16.75 -23.80
CA GLU A 112 27.99 -17.48 -24.87
C GLU A 112 26.56 -17.87 -24.44
N ARG A 113 26.38 -18.36 -23.20
CA ARG A 113 25.05 -18.67 -22.65
C ARG A 113 24.18 -17.43 -22.51
N TYR A 114 24.76 -16.31 -22.09
CA TYR A 114 24.05 -15.04 -21.96
C TYR A 114 23.60 -14.51 -23.33
N GLU A 115 24.49 -14.54 -24.34
CA GLU A 115 24.16 -14.14 -25.71
C GLU A 115 23.09 -15.04 -26.32
N ALA A 116 23.14 -16.36 -26.08
CA ALA A 116 22.11 -17.30 -26.51
C ALA A 116 20.76 -17.03 -25.84
N ALA A 117 20.74 -16.78 -24.53
CA ALA A 117 19.51 -16.45 -23.78
C ALA A 117 18.90 -15.11 -24.23
N MET A 118 19.73 -14.10 -24.53
CA MET A 118 19.26 -12.83 -25.08
C MET A 118 18.64 -13.01 -26.46
N LYS A 119 19.23 -13.85 -27.32
CA LYS A 119 18.66 -14.18 -28.62
C LYS A 119 17.33 -14.91 -28.52
N GLU A 120 17.22 -15.90 -27.62
CA GLU A 120 15.95 -16.62 -27.36
C GLU A 120 14.86 -15.68 -26.87
N LYS A 121 15.21 -14.74 -25.98
CA LYS A 121 14.30 -13.68 -25.51
C LYS A 121 13.81 -12.81 -26.67
N ASP A 122 14.72 -12.36 -27.54
CA ASP A 122 14.36 -11.51 -28.69
C ASP A 122 13.44 -12.25 -29.68
N GLU A 123 13.69 -13.54 -29.93
CA GLU A 123 12.83 -14.41 -30.74
C GLU A 123 11.44 -14.60 -30.09
N ALA A 124 11.40 -14.80 -28.77
CA ALA A 124 10.14 -14.91 -28.02
C ALA A 124 9.33 -13.60 -28.07
N MET A 125 9.99 -12.44 -27.90
CA MET A 125 9.34 -11.13 -28.02
C MET A 125 8.80 -10.89 -29.43
N ALA A 126 9.55 -11.25 -30.48
CA ALA A 126 9.09 -11.16 -31.87
C ALA A 126 7.87 -12.05 -32.13
N ASN A 127 7.82 -13.25 -31.55
CA ASN A 127 6.66 -14.14 -31.64
C ASN A 127 5.43 -13.59 -30.91
N ILE A 128 5.61 -13.03 -29.71
CA ILE A 128 4.53 -12.37 -28.97
C ILE A 128 3.96 -11.20 -29.78
N GLU A 129 4.81 -10.37 -30.38
CA GLU A 129 4.36 -9.24 -31.17
C GLU A 129 3.57 -9.67 -32.42
N LYS A 130 4.01 -10.76 -33.07
CA LYS A 130 3.29 -11.37 -34.18
C LYS A 130 1.90 -11.89 -33.76
N GLU A 131 1.78 -12.50 -32.58
CA GLU A 131 0.48 -12.97 -32.06
C GLU A 131 -0.43 -11.81 -31.62
N LYS A 132 0.13 -10.73 -31.05
CA LYS A 132 -0.63 -9.51 -30.75
C LYS A 132 -1.26 -8.90 -32.00
N VAL A 133 -0.49 -8.79 -33.10
CA VAL A 133 -1.00 -8.29 -34.37
C VAL A 133 -2.14 -9.18 -34.90
N LYS A 134 -2.02 -10.52 -34.78
CA LYS A 134 -3.11 -11.44 -35.17
C LYS A 134 -4.36 -11.24 -34.32
N LEU A 135 -4.21 -11.11 -32.99
CA LEU A 135 -5.33 -10.85 -32.07
C LEU A 135 -6.02 -9.53 -32.38
N MET A 136 -5.25 -8.47 -32.65
CA MET A 136 -5.79 -7.16 -33.04
C MET A 136 -6.62 -7.26 -34.33
N ILE A 137 -6.14 -8.00 -35.34
CA ILE A 137 -6.89 -8.24 -36.58
C ILE A 137 -8.19 -9.02 -36.31
N LEU A 138 -8.16 -10.02 -35.43
CA LEU A 138 -9.35 -10.78 -35.04
C LEU A 138 -10.37 -9.92 -34.31
N GLN A 139 -9.93 -9.10 -33.35
CA GLN A 139 -10.80 -8.17 -32.63
C GLN A 139 -11.42 -7.13 -33.56
N GLN A 140 -10.65 -6.58 -34.50
CA GLN A 140 -11.16 -5.64 -35.50
C GLN A 140 -12.23 -6.30 -36.39
N LYS A 141 -12.07 -7.58 -36.74
CA LYS A 141 -13.03 -8.37 -37.51
C LYS A 141 -14.30 -8.70 -36.71
N GLU A 142 -14.19 -8.93 -35.41
CA GLU A 142 -15.36 -9.14 -34.55
C GLU A 142 -16.13 -7.85 -34.31
N ALA A 143 -15.42 -6.74 -34.08
CA ALA A 143 -16.02 -5.41 -33.96
C ALA A 143 -16.76 -4.99 -35.24
N SER A 144 -16.19 -5.27 -36.43
CA SER A 144 -16.88 -4.99 -37.69
C SER A 144 -18.15 -5.83 -37.85
N LYS A 145 -18.12 -7.12 -37.50
CA LYS A 145 -19.30 -8.00 -37.52
C LYS A 145 -20.38 -7.56 -36.53
N LEU A 146 -19.98 -7.10 -35.34
CA LEU A 146 -20.92 -6.59 -34.34
C LEU A 146 -21.61 -5.33 -34.85
N LYS A 147 -20.85 -4.40 -35.44
CA LYS A 147 -21.39 -3.19 -36.05
C LYS A 147 -22.35 -3.49 -37.20
N GLU A 148 -22.06 -4.49 -38.03
CA GLU A 148 -22.99 -4.96 -39.07
C GLU A 148 -24.29 -5.53 -38.48
N ARG A 149 -24.20 -6.29 -37.38
CA ARG A 149 -25.38 -6.83 -36.67
C ARG A 149 -26.22 -5.73 -36.03
N GLU A 150 -25.58 -4.73 -35.42
CA GLU A 150 -26.27 -3.58 -34.84
C GLU A 150 -26.98 -2.77 -35.92
N GLN A 151 -26.31 -2.48 -37.04
CA GLN A 151 -26.93 -1.80 -38.18
C GLN A 151 -28.13 -2.57 -38.73
N LEU A 152 -28.03 -3.90 -38.86
CA LEU A 152 -29.13 -4.74 -39.29
C LEU A 152 -30.28 -4.72 -38.28
N SER A 153 -29.99 -4.80 -36.98
CA SER A 153 -30.96 -4.74 -35.90
C SER A 153 -31.70 -3.39 -35.89
N SER A 154 -30.98 -2.28 -36.00
CA SER A 154 -31.58 -0.94 -36.10
C SER A 154 -32.47 -0.78 -37.33
N GLN A 155 -32.07 -1.34 -38.48
CA GLN A 155 -32.90 -1.35 -39.69
C GLN A 155 -34.20 -2.15 -39.49
N LEU A 156 -34.11 -3.32 -38.86
CA LEU A 156 -35.28 -4.15 -38.54
C LEU A 156 -36.21 -3.44 -37.56
N PHE A 157 -35.66 -2.80 -36.53
CA PHE A 157 -36.42 -2.03 -35.55
C PHE A 157 -37.15 -0.85 -36.20
N LEU A 158 -36.45 -0.04 -37.00
CA LEU A 158 -37.07 1.08 -37.72
C LEU A 158 -38.20 0.61 -38.66
N LYS A 159 -38.01 -0.54 -39.31
CA LYS A 159 -39.06 -1.15 -40.14
C LYS A 159 -40.27 -1.57 -39.31
N ALA A 160 -40.06 -2.19 -38.14
CA ALA A 160 -41.12 -2.58 -37.21
C ALA A 160 -41.90 -1.35 -36.69
N VAL A 161 -41.20 -0.32 -36.23
CA VAL A 161 -41.80 0.95 -35.77
C VAL A 161 -42.63 1.61 -36.88
N SER A 162 -42.11 1.66 -38.11
CA SER A 162 -42.84 2.21 -39.25
C SER A 162 -44.11 1.41 -39.59
N SER A 163 -44.10 0.10 -39.37
CA SER A 163 -45.26 -0.77 -39.58
C SER A 163 -46.31 -0.55 -38.48
N ALA A 164 -45.89 -0.52 -37.21
CA ALA A 164 -46.76 -0.27 -36.08
C ALA A 164 -47.42 1.12 -36.17
N GLN A 165 -46.68 2.15 -36.60
CA GLN A 165 -47.22 3.49 -36.82
C GLN A 165 -48.32 3.51 -37.89
N ARG A 166 -48.14 2.77 -39.00
CA ARG A 166 -49.18 2.63 -40.03
C ARG A 166 -50.42 1.90 -39.53
N GLU A 167 -50.26 0.91 -38.66
CA GLU A 167 -51.41 0.24 -38.04
C GLU A 167 -52.14 1.15 -37.07
N LYS A 168 -51.41 1.89 -36.22
CA LYS A 168 -51.99 2.92 -35.34
C LYS A 168 -52.82 3.94 -36.13
N GLU A 169 -52.28 4.49 -37.20
CA GLU A 169 -52.99 5.46 -38.06
C GLU A 169 -54.27 4.87 -38.67
N LYS A 170 -54.27 3.57 -39.03
CA LYS A 170 -55.49 2.89 -39.50
C LYS A 170 -56.54 2.76 -38.39
N TYR A 171 -56.13 2.40 -37.17
CA TYR A 171 -57.05 2.30 -36.04
C TYR A 171 -57.63 3.65 -35.63
N GLU A 172 -56.82 4.71 -35.60
CA GLU A 172 -57.28 6.08 -35.33
C GLU A 172 -58.27 6.57 -36.40
N ALA A 173 -58.02 6.28 -37.67
CA ALA A 173 -58.95 6.60 -38.76
C ALA A 173 -60.29 5.86 -38.61
N ALA A 174 -60.26 4.57 -38.27
CA ALA A 174 -61.47 3.77 -38.04
C ALA A 174 -62.25 4.23 -36.80
N LEU A 175 -61.55 4.63 -35.73
CA LEU A 175 -62.17 5.18 -34.52
C LEU A 175 -62.89 6.50 -34.84
N LYS A 176 -62.22 7.38 -35.59
CA LYS A 176 -62.81 8.65 -36.03
C LYS A 176 -64.06 8.46 -36.90
N GLU A 177 -64.02 7.52 -37.85
CA GLU A 177 -65.20 7.18 -38.68
C GLU A 177 -66.36 6.66 -37.81
N LYS A 178 -66.06 5.85 -36.78
CA LYS A 178 -67.06 5.36 -35.82
C LYS A 178 -67.66 6.50 -34.99
N ASP A 179 -66.85 7.43 -34.51
CA ASP A 179 -67.33 8.59 -33.73
C ASP A 179 -68.21 9.51 -34.58
N GLU A 180 -67.82 9.79 -35.82
CA GLU A 180 -68.62 10.56 -36.79
C GLU A 180 -69.98 9.86 -37.07
N ALA A 181 -69.99 8.52 -37.18
CA ALA A 181 -71.20 7.73 -37.34
C ALA A 181 -72.10 7.77 -36.08
N MET A 182 -71.52 7.71 -34.88
CA MET A 182 -72.28 7.83 -33.63
C MET A 182 -72.91 9.21 -33.47
N GLU A 183 -72.19 10.28 -33.79
CA GLU A 183 -72.74 11.64 -33.78
C GLU A 183 -73.89 11.80 -34.78
N ALA A 184 -73.78 11.19 -35.97
CA ALA A 184 -74.86 11.20 -36.95
C ALA A 184 -76.12 10.51 -36.41
N LEU A 185 -75.97 9.34 -35.77
CA LEU A 185 -77.07 8.63 -35.11
C LEU A 185 -77.68 9.42 -33.95
N GLN A 186 -76.87 10.14 -33.16
CA GLN A 186 -77.37 11.00 -32.09
C GLN A 186 -78.16 12.19 -32.63
N ARG A 187 -77.72 12.81 -33.74
CA ARG A 187 -78.49 13.88 -34.41
C ARG A 187 -79.83 13.39 -34.92
N GLU A 188 -79.89 12.18 -35.50
CA GLU A 188 -81.16 11.57 -35.92
C GLU A 188 -82.09 11.30 -34.73
N LYS A 189 -81.58 10.76 -33.61
CA LYS A 189 -82.38 10.53 -32.39
C LYS A 189 -82.87 11.82 -31.72
N GLY A 190 -82.03 12.85 -31.67
CA GLY A 190 -82.37 14.16 -31.10
C GLY A 190 -83.50 14.87 -31.86
N SER A 191 -83.55 14.71 -33.18
CA SER A 191 -84.65 15.25 -34.01
C SER A 191 -85.98 14.51 -33.79
N SER A 192 -85.97 13.29 -33.26
CA SER A 192 -87.19 12.51 -33.01
C SER A 192 -87.83 12.77 -31.64
N ASN A 193 -87.09 13.37 -30.69
CA ASN A 193 -87.56 13.63 -29.32
C ASN A 193 -88.12 15.05 -29.10
N GLN A 194 -88.07 15.93 -30.10
CA GLN A 194 -88.61 17.29 -30.03
C GLN A 194 -90.12 17.40 -30.35
N LEU A 195 -90.81 16.26 -30.53
CA LEU A 195 -92.26 16.22 -30.82
C LEU A 195 -93.13 15.81 -29.61
N TYR A 196 -92.55 15.58 -28.42
CA TYR A 196 -93.29 15.06 -27.25
C TYR A 196 -92.83 15.66 -25.91
N VAL A 197 -92.61 16.99 -25.82
CA VAL A 197 -92.50 17.65 -24.51
C VAL A 197 -93.13 19.04 -24.57
N ALA A 198 -94.45 19.07 -24.58
CA ALA A 198 -95.24 20.27 -24.30
C ALA A 198 -96.56 19.82 -23.67
N ASP A 199 -96.52 19.43 -22.39
CA ASP A 199 -97.58 19.69 -21.42
C ASP A 199 -97.17 19.15 -20.05
N GLU A 200 -97.70 19.82 -19.02
CA GLU A 200 -97.72 19.43 -17.60
C GLU A 200 -96.51 19.84 -16.73
N ALA A 201 -96.62 21.09 -16.23
CA ALA A 201 -96.09 21.47 -14.93
C ALA A 201 -97.25 22.07 -14.10
N GLU A 202 -97.80 21.30 -13.15
CA GLU A 202 -98.57 21.84 -12.03
C GLU A 202 -98.56 20.90 -10.81
N MET A 203 -98.18 21.49 -9.66
CA MET A 203 -98.51 21.16 -8.26
C MET A 203 -98.28 19.75 -7.68
N VAL A 204 -97.63 19.69 -6.50
CA VAL A 204 -98.25 19.35 -5.19
C VAL A 204 -97.17 19.16 -4.09
N ASP A 205 -97.43 19.75 -2.92
CA ASP A 205 -96.71 19.61 -1.64
C ASP A 205 -96.81 18.20 -1.03
N HIS A 206 -95.79 17.72 -0.29
CA HIS A 206 -95.89 17.32 1.12
C HIS A 206 -94.63 16.64 1.70
N GLU A 207 -94.25 17.10 2.90
CA GLU A 207 -93.79 16.42 4.12
C GLU A 207 -92.85 15.17 4.06
N GLY A 208 -91.76 15.24 4.84
CA GLY A 208 -90.84 14.14 5.14
C GLY A 208 -91.45 12.98 5.95
N PRO A 209 -90.68 11.92 6.27
CA PRO A 209 -89.75 12.03 7.41
C PRO A 209 -88.44 11.21 7.31
N SER A 210 -87.64 11.36 8.37
CA SER A 210 -86.37 10.73 8.76
C SER A 210 -86.18 9.23 8.51
N CYS A 211 -84.92 8.82 8.28
CA CYS A 211 -84.11 7.77 8.96
C CYS A 211 -82.89 7.49 8.03
N ALA A 212 -81.66 7.77 8.45
CA ALA A 212 -80.71 6.90 9.17
C ALA A 212 -80.07 5.80 8.30
N ASP A 213 -78.72 5.79 8.31
CA ASP A 213 -77.79 4.70 7.97
C ASP A 213 -77.74 4.30 6.47
N ASP A 214 -76.61 4.11 5.77
CA ASP A 214 -75.29 3.60 6.13
C ASP A 214 -74.20 4.20 5.21
N PHE A 215 -73.00 4.38 5.80
CA PHE A 215 -71.72 4.48 5.08
C PHE A 215 -71.43 3.14 4.38
N ILE A 216 -71.23 3.17 3.06
CA ILE A 216 -70.54 2.09 2.33
C ILE A 216 -69.34 2.74 1.66
N ASP A 217 -68.17 2.30 2.09
CA ASP A 217 -66.87 2.55 1.45
C ASP A 217 -66.88 1.86 0.08
N ASP A 218 -66.71 2.65 -0.99
CA ASP A 218 -66.37 2.12 -2.31
C ASP A 218 -64.85 2.03 -2.41
N GLU A 219 -64.35 0.79 -2.38
CA GLU A 219 -63.01 0.38 -2.73
C GLU A 219 -62.68 0.80 -4.18
N GLU A 220 -61.55 1.49 -4.37
CA GLU A 220 -60.94 1.70 -5.68
C GLU A 220 -60.41 0.37 -6.22
N GLU A 221 -61.09 -0.21 -7.22
CA GLU A 221 -60.56 -1.32 -8.01
C GLU A 221 -59.46 -0.83 -8.97
N GLU A 222 -58.23 -1.32 -8.77
CA GLU A 222 -57.15 -1.26 -9.75
C GLU A 222 -57.41 -2.17 -10.97
N PRO A 223 -56.96 -1.79 -12.19
CA PRO A 223 -57.11 -2.63 -13.37
C PRO A 223 -56.12 -3.82 -13.41
N PRO A 224 -56.51 -4.95 -14.04
CA PRO A 224 -55.75 -6.20 -13.95
C PRO A 224 -54.48 -6.19 -14.82
N SER A 225 -53.37 -6.61 -14.22
CA SER A 225 -52.12 -6.92 -14.89
C SER A 225 -52.26 -8.17 -15.77
N MET A 226 -52.01 -8.02 -17.07
CA MET A 226 -51.85 -9.14 -18.00
C MET A 226 -50.62 -9.99 -17.62
N SER A 227 -50.86 -11.23 -17.22
CA SER A 227 -49.88 -12.30 -17.17
C SER A 227 -49.62 -12.84 -18.58
N SER A 228 -48.38 -12.81 -19.03
CA SER A 228 -47.92 -13.61 -20.18
C SER A 228 -47.12 -14.81 -19.68
N ASP A 229 -47.72 -15.98 -19.86
CA ASP A 229 -47.10 -17.29 -19.74
C ASP A 229 -45.88 -17.41 -20.65
N ASN A 230 -44.81 -18.04 -20.14
CA ASN A 230 -43.86 -18.74 -20.96
C ASN A 230 -43.27 -19.92 -20.17
N GLU A 231 -43.88 -21.09 -20.38
CA GLU A 231 -43.31 -22.39 -20.07
C GLU A 231 -42.24 -22.74 -21.11
N ASN A 232 -41.06 -23.20 -20.65
CA ASN A 232 -40.47 -24.50 -21.00
C ASN A 232 -38.99 -24.57 -20.58
N GLY A 233 -38.62 -25.62 -19.85
CA GLY A 233 -37.23 -26.03 -19.69
C GLY A 233 -36.94 -26.84 -18.43
N ASP A 234 -37.31 -28.13 -18.44
CA ASP A 234 -36.85 -29.18 -17.52
C ASP A 234 -35.31 -29.23 -17.39
N ASP A 235 -34.78 -29.49 -16.18
CA ASP A 235 -34.19 -30.79 -15.81
C ASP A 235 -33.35 -30.77 -14.50
N LEU A 236 -33.65 -31.74 -13.63
CA LEU A 236 -32.72 -32.53 -12.80
C LEU A 236 -31.75 -31.84 -11.80
N LYS A 237 -32.06 -31.92 -10.48
CA LYS A 237 -31.46 -32.92 -9.54
C LYS A 237 -31.86 -32.71 -8.08
N GLN A 238 -32.48 -33.75 -7.52
CA GLN A 238 -32.63 -34.02 -6.09
C GLN A 238 -31.29 -34.33 -5.40
N ARG A 239 -31.09 -33.78 -4.20
CA ARG A 239 -30.45 -34.43 -3.03
C ARG A 239 -30.67 -33.53 -1.81
N ALA A 240 -31.60 -33.88 -0.93
CA ALA A 240 -31.40 -34.69 0.28
C ALA A 240 -31.11 -33.80 1.50
N ASN A 241 -32.19 -33.36 2.14
CA ASN A 241 -32.21 -32.96 3.55
C ASN A 241 -32.31 -34.24 4.39
N ASP A 242 -31.39 -34.40 5.33
CA ASP A 242 -31.60 -35.13 6.57
C ASP A 242 -30.57 -34.66 7.59
N HIS A 243 -31.02 -34.65 8.85
CA HIS A 243 -30.31 -34.42 10.13
C HIS A 243 -30.26 -33.00 10.70
N VAL A 244 -30.51 -32.78 12.00
CA VAL A 244 -31.22 -33.52 13.07
C VAL A 244 -31.27 -32.51 14.25
N ASN A 245 -32.39 -32.47 14.96
CA ASN A 245 -32.56 -31.70 16.19
C ASN A 245 -31.61 -32.17 17.31
N ASN A 246 -31.20 -31.23 18.17
CA ASN A 246 -31.11 -31.34 19.63
C ASN A 246 -30.76 -29.93 20.14
N GLU A 247 -31.73 -29.19 20.68
CA GLU A 247 -32.11 -29.15 22.10
C GLU A 247 -30.97 -28.70 23.03
N ASP A 248 -31.14 -27.45 23.49
CA ASP A 248 -31.06 -26.93 24.86
C ASP A 248 -29.77 -27.11 25.68
N VAL A 249 -29.32 -26.00 26.29
CA VAL A 249 -29.42 -25.74 27.74
C VAL A 249 -28.52 -24.54 28.10
N ASP A 250 -29.19 -23.50 28.62
CA ASP A 250 -28.91 -22.62 29.76
C ASP A 250 -27.54 -21.93 29.97
N GLU A 251 -27.62 -20.60 29.93
CA GLU A 251 -27.56 -19.69 31.10
C GLU A 251 -26.28 -19.54 31.96
N GLU A 252 -26.13 -18.27 32.35
CA GLU A 252 -25.44 -17.70 33.52
C GLU A 252 -24.02 -17.10 33.42
N ALA A 253 -24.05 -15.80 33.73
CA ALA A 253 -22.97 -14.93 34.16
C ALA A 253 -22.38 -15.35 35.52
N GLY A 254 -21.15 -14.91 35.82
CA GLY A 254 -20.60 -15.13 37.15
C GLY A 254 -19.22 -14.53 37.42
N ILE A 255 -19.22 -13.31 37.95
CA ILE A 255 -18.16 -12.72 38.77
C ILE A 255 -17.81 -13.68 39.93
N THR A 256 -16.53 -13.89 40.28
CA THR A 256 -16.04 -13.73 41.68
C THR A 256 -14.54 -13.96 41.90
N LYS A 257 -14.12 -13.30 42.99
CA LYS A 257 -12.83 -13.14 43.67
C LYS A 257 -12.06 -14.43 44.00
N GLY A 258 -10.77 -14.21 44.24
CA GLY A 258 -9.77 -15.22 44.55
C GLY A 258 -9.92 -15.96 45.88
N VAL A 259 -9.07 -16.96 46.06
CA VAL A 259 -8.55 -17.45 47.34
C VAL A 259 -7.16 -18.08 47.09
N GLN A 260 -6.28 -17.88 48.07
CA GLN A 260 -4.92 -18.37 48.21
C GLN A 260 -4.82 -19.91 48.15
N ASN A 261 -3.68 -20.43 47.68
CA ASN A 261 -2.95 -21.43 48.47
C ASN A 261 -1.49 -21.62 48.04
N THR A 262 -0.67 -21.73 49.07
CA THR A 262 0.75 -22.06 49.21
C THR A 262 1.13 -23.48 48.79
N ALA A 263 2.29 -23.62 48.15
CA ALA A 263 3.27 -24.72 48.31
C ALA A 263 4.60 -24.27 47.65
N VAL A 264 5.59 -23.80 48.38
CA VAL A 264 6.74 -24.57 48.91
C VAL A 264 7.30 -25.60 47.92
N THR A 265 8.38 -25.24 47.23
CA THR A 265 9.53 -26.14 47.02
C THR A 265 10.79 -25.32 46.72
N SER A 266 11.79 -25.56 47.53
CA SER A 266 13.13 -24.97 47.55
C SER A 266 14.05 -25.60 46.50
N ILE A 267 14.80 -24.79 45.74
CA ILE A 267 16.09 -25.20 45.18
C ILE A 267 17.10 -24.05 45.31
N THR A 268 18.15 -24.34 46.07
CA THR A 268 19.40 -23.63 46.31
C THR A 268 20.34 -23.67 45.08
N GLU A 269 21.04 -22.58 44.79
CA GLU A 269 22.43 -22.56 44.25
C GLU A 269 22.99 -21.13 44.33
N LYS A 270 23.84 -20.84 45.33
CA LYS A 270 25.31 -20.72 45.27
C LYS A 270 25.81 -19.44 44.57
N GLU A 271 26.09 -18.43 45.40
CA GLU A 271 26.93 -17.27 45.07
C GLU A 271 28.41 -17.58 45.35
N GLU A 272 29.31 -17.19 44.44
CA GLU A 272 30.75 -17.08 44.66
C GLU A 272 31.16 -15.60 44.74
N PRO A 273 32.07 -15.19 45.65
CA PRO A 273 32.55 -13.82 45.75
C PRO A 273 33.82 -13.59 44.93
N ILE A 274 33.88 -12.48 44.20
CA ILE A 274 35.09 -12.00 43.54
C ILE A 274 35.82 -11.01 44.47
N ASP A 275 37.07 -11.36 44.72
CA ASP A 275 38.05 -10.70 45.60
C ASP A 275 38.58 -9.41 44.97
N VAL A 276 38.57 -8.31 45.74
CA VAL A 276 39.10 -7.00 45.35
C VAL A 276 40.52 -6.86 45.90
N LYS A 277 41.49 -6.58 45.02
CA LYS A 277 42.82 -6.08 45.42
C LYS A 277 43.03 -4.66 44.91
N GLU A 278 43.28 -3.76 45.86
CA GLU A 278 43.96 -2.49 45.65
C GLU A 278 45.44 -2.74 45.32
N ASP A 279 46.01 -1.99 44.39
CA ASP A 279 47.30 -1.36 44.65
C ASP A 279 47.58 -0.14 43.74
N GLU A 280 48.41 0.73 44.29
CA GLU A 280 48.76 2.10 43.91
C GLU A 280 49.37 2.29 42.50
N THR A 281 49.16 3.46 41.88
CA THR A 281 50.23 4.49 41.73
C THR A 281 49.84 5.65 40.81
N ASN A 282 50.39 6.79 41.20
CA ASN A 282 50.15 8.17 40.79
C ASN A 282 51.10 8.60 39.67
N LYS A 283 50.61 9.11 38.53
CA LYS A 283 51.27 10.11 37.65
C LYS A 283 50.37 10.54 36.48
N ASN A 284 50.41 11.83 36.15
CA ASN A 284 49.85 12.52 34.97
C ASN A 284 48.51 13.27 35.13
N ARG A 285 48.50 14.24 36.05
CA ARG A 285 47.38 15.18 36.29
C ARG A 285 47.43 16.48 35.46
N ARG A 286 47.94 16.47 34.23
CA ARG A 286 48.04 17.70 33.38
C ARG A 286 47.48 17.64 31.96
N CYS A 287 46.88 16.52 31.51
CA CYS A 287 46.20 16.45 30.19
C CYS A 287 44.67 16.51 30.24
N TYR A 288 44.03 16.46 31.42
CA TYR A 288 42.57 16.33 31.52
C TYR A 288 41.78 17.65 31.48
N ILE A 289 42.44 18.81 31.58
CA ILE A 289 41.74 20.11 31.59
C ILE A 289 41.41 20.58 30.16
N ILE A 290 42.18 20.17 29.14
CA ILE A 290 41.95 20.57 27.74
C ILE A 290 40.89 19.69 27.07
N ILE A 291 40.81 18.40 27.42
CA ILE A 291 39.81 17.48 26.86
C ILE A 291 38.42 17.73 27.46
N GLY A 292 38.33 18.12 28.74
CA GLY A 292 37.05 18.47 29.38
C GLY A 292 36.40 19.72 28.80
N ALA A 293 37.18 20.75 28.42
CA ALA A 293 36.66 21.97 27.83
C ALA A 293 36.17 21.79 26.38
N LEU A 294 36.82 20.90 25.60
CA LEU A 294 36.41 20.56 24.24
C LEU A 294 35.15 19.71 24.20
N LEU A 295 34.95 18.80 25.17
CA LEU A 295 33.71 18.02 25.30
C LEU A 295 32.51 18.89 25.70
N CYS A 296 32.69 19.89 26.58
CA CYS A 296 31.62 20.83 26.90
C CYS A 296 31.23 21.75 25.73
N LEU A 297 32.17 22.13 24.86
CA LEU A 297 31.85 22.93 23.67
C LEU A 297 31.12 22.13 22.58
N VAL A 298 31.42 20.84 22.43
CA VAL A 298 30.66 19.97 21.49
C VAL A 298 29.24 19.73 21.99
N VAL A 299 29.03 19.58 23.30
CA VAL A 299 27.68 19.44 23.88
C VAL A 299 26.86 20.74 23.73
N ILE A 300 27.49 21.91 23.83
CA ILE A 300 26.80 23.21 23.64
C ILE A 300 26.47 23.48 22.16
N VAL A 301 27.32 23.06 21.21
CA VAL A 301 27.05 23.24 19.77
C VAL A 301 25.99 22.26 19.26
N VAL A 302 25.92 21.04 19.82
CA VAL A 302 24.84 20.09 19.50
C VAL A 302 23.50 20.50 20.16
N ALA A 303 23.53 21.23 21.28
CA ALA A 303 22.31 21.75 21.91
C ALA A 303 21.69 22.98 21.19
N ILE A 304 22.43 23.64 20.29
CA ILE A 304 21.95 24.83 19.56
C ILE A 304 21.52 24.49 18.11
N ALA A 305 21.85 23.29 17.62
CA ALA A 305 21.39 22.81 16.33
C ALA A 305 20.46 21.60 16.53
N VAL A 306 19.17 21.83 16.25
CA VAL A 306 18.04 20.90 16.24
C VAL A 306 17.36 20.67 17.60
N PRO A 307 16.16 21.27 17.83
CA PRO A 307 15.25 20.73 18.84
C PRO A 307 14.60 19.48 18.24
N ILE A 308 15.24 18.32 18.38
CA ILE A 308 14.49 17.06 18.36
C ILE A 308 13.85 16.99 19.74
N ALA A 309 12.55 17.23 19.80
CA ALA A 309 11.72 16.89 20.94
C ALA A 309 11.76 15.37 21.13
N VAL A 310 12.77 14.87 21.85
CA VAL A 310 12.70 13.56 22.47
C VAL A 310 11.81 13.75 23.69
N VAL A 311 10.53 13.42 23.53
CA VAL A 311 9.55 13.36 24.60
C VAL A 311 9.95 12.21 25.52
N GLY A 312 10.80 12.51 26.51
CA GLY A 312 10.99 11.68 27.69
C GLY A 312 9.77 11.87 28.57
N GLY A 313 8.90 10.85 28.63
CA GLY A 313 7.67 10.89 29.40
C GLY A 313 7.92 10.92 30.90
N ASP A 314 7.94 12.13 31.48
CA ASP A 314 7.57 12.30 32.88
C ASP A 314 6.05 12.21 33.00
N LYS A 315 5.58 11.26 33.80
CA LYS A 315 4.17 11.04 34.07
C LYS A 315 3.61 12.24 34.85
N SER A 316 2.49 12.80 34.37
CA SER A 316 1.51 13.64 35.09
C SER A 316 1.43 15.16 34.82
N GLU A 317 1.92 15.68 33.69
CA GLU A 317 1.39 16.97 33.22
C GLU A 317 0.03 16.77 32.51
N PRO A 318 -0.97 17.65 32.76
CA PRO A 318 -2.25 17.58 32.07
C PRO A 318 -2.01 17.65 30.56
N ASN A 319 -2.56 16.68 29.82
CA ASN A 319 -2.43 16.51 28.37
C ASN A 319 -2.77 17.82 27.65
N ASN A 320 -1.79 18.69 27.45
CA ASN A 320 -1.96 19.88 26.62
C ASN A 320 -2.10 19.40 25.18
N TYR A 321 -3.25 19.71 24.58
CA TYR A 321 -3.59 19.42 23.20
C TYR A 321 -2.56 20.08 22.26
N VAL A 322 -1.53 19.35 21.84
CA VAL A 322 -0.57 19.88 20.87
C VAL A 322 -1.08 19.57 19.47
N ALA A 323 -1.86 20.49 18.93
CA ALA A 323 -2.29 20.46 17.54
C ALA A 323 -1.06 20.45 16.61
N GLN A 324 -1.06 19.53 15.65
CA GLN A 324 -0.04 19.39 14.62
C GLN A 324 -0.44 20.23 13.39
N SER A 325 0.50 21.01 12.85
CA SER A 325 0.22 21.97 11.78
C SER A 325 0.87 21.58 10.45
N THR A 326 2.19 21.67 10.35
CA THR A 326 2.97 21.45 9.12
C THR A 326 3.62 20.07 9.04
N SER A 327 3.50 19.27 10.10
CA SER A 327 4.03 17.91 10.16
C SER A 327 3.17 17.02 11.01
N ILE A 328 2.91 15.79 10.54
CA ILE A 328 2.14 14.78 11.27
C ILE A 328 3.03 13.61 11.64
N CYS A 329 3.01 13.17 12.89
CA CYS A 329 3.92 12.12 13.39
C CYS A 329 5.40 12.39 13.08
N GLY A 330 5.79 13.68 13.05
CA GLY A 330 7.13 14.13 12.67
C GLY A 330 7.42 14.19 11.16
N ARG A 331 6.49 13.74 10.30
CA ARG A 331 6.63 13.82 8.83
C ARG A 331 6.01 15.10 8.29
N SER A 332 6.75 15.83 7.47
CA SER A 332 6.22 17.05 6.82
C SER A 332 5.08 16.73 5.87
N ILE A 333 4.06 17.59 5.86
CA ILE A 333 2.98 17.57 4.88
C ILE A 333 3.00 18.86 4.02
N PRO A 334 2.45 18.86 2.79
CA PRO A 334 2.50 20.01 1.88
C PRO A 334 1.69 21.25 2.29
N ILE A 335 0.81 21.12 3.29
CA ILE A 335 -0.10 22.18 3.74
C ILE A 335 0.13 22.49 5.23
N ASP A 336 -0.36 23.65 5.68
CA ASP A 336 -0.44 23.99 7.09
C ASP A 336 -1.89 23.77 7.57
N LEU A 337 -2.09 22.79 8.46
CA LEU A 337 -3.42 22.49 8.99
C LEU A 337 -4.01 23.63 9.85
N SER A 338 -3.19 24.57 10.32
CA SER A 338 -3.63 25.75 11.06
C SER A 338 -3.99 26.94 10.17
N ASP A 339 -3.57 26.92 8.89
CA ASP A 339 -3.83 27.99 7.92
C ASP A 339 -4.63 27.47 6.73
N THR A 340 -5.93 27.76 6.74
CA THR A 340 -6.88 27.34 5.70
C THR A 340 -6.57 27.92 4.33
N SER A 341 -5.76 28.99 4.23
CA SER A 341 -5.35 29.55 2.94
C SER A 341 -4.36 28.66 2.19
N THR A 342 -3.71 27.72 2.89
CA THR A 342 -2.80 26.74 2.30
C THR A 342 -3.52 25.49 1.77
N TRP A 343 -4.81 25.33 2.05
CA TRP A 343 -5.56 24.12 1.70
C TRP A 343 -5.97 24.12 0.23
N ALA A 344 -5.87 22.96 -0.41
CA ALA A 344 -6.27 22.78 -1.82
C ALA A 344 -7.79 22.97 -2.05
N THR A 345 -8.60 22.83 -0.98
CA THR A 345 -10.06 23.01 -1.03
C THR A 345 -10.54 23.96 0.07
N PRO A 346 -11.63 24.72 -0.17
CA PRO A 346 -12.18 25.65 0.81
C PRO A 346 -12.56 24.98 2.14
N SER A 347 -12.28 25.66 3.26
CA SER A 347 -12.74 25.24 4.58
C SER A 347 -14.25 25.38 4.69
N THR A 348 -14.94 24.25 4.85
CA THR A 348 -16.40 24.14 4.93
C THR A 348 -16.78 23.33 6.18
N PRO A 349 -16.77 23.95 7.37
CA PRO A 349 -16.99 23.22 8.63
C PRO A 349 -18.42 22.68 8.77
N THR A 350 -19.38 23.19 8.01
CA THR A 350 -20.78 22.77 8.02
C THR A 350 -21.30 22.72 6.58
N LEU A 351 -22.11 21.71 6.24
CA LEU A 351 -22.79 21.65 4.93
C LEU A 351 -23.89 22.70 4.78
N PHE A 352 -24.54 23.06 5.89
CA PHE A 352 -25.55 24.11 5.96
C PHE A 352 -25.57 24.73 7.35
N GLN A 353 -26.13 25.93 7.47
CA GLN A 353 -26.35 26.56 8.78
C GLN A 353 -27.58 25.93 9.43
N ALA A 354 -27.35 24.91 10.26
CA ALA A 354 -28.42 24.23 10.96
C ALA A 354 -29.09 25.13 11.99
N ASP A 355 -30.42 25.09 12.02
CA ASP A 355 -31.24 25.74 13.04
C ASP A 355 -31.37 24.81 14.25
N TYR A 356 -30.48 24.99 15.22
CA TYR A 356 -30.46 24.22 16.47
C TYR A 356 -31.59 24.60 17.45
N ASP A 357 -32.39 25.62 17.15
CA ASP A 357 -33.58 25.94 17.94
C ASP A 357 -34.75 25.01 17.60
N ARG A 358 -34.70 24.30 16.45
CA ARG A 358 -35.69 23.30 16.06
C ARG A 358 -35.84 22.19 17.08
N ASP A 359 -37.07 21.84 17.41
CA ASP A 359 -37.37 20.70 18.29
C ASP A 359 -37.08 19.35 17.60
N THR A 360 -37.06 19.34 16.28
CA THR A 360 -36.88 18.16 15.44
C THR A 360 -35.42 18.04 14.99
N ILE A 361 -34.80 16.89 15.21
CA ILE A 361 -33.37 16.69 15.01
C ILE A 361 -33.06 15.38 14.28
N THR A 362 -31.86 15.31 13.67
CA THR A 362 -31.22 14.05 13.27
C THR A 362 -30.35 13.58 14.43
N LEU A 363 -30.55 12.34 14.90
CA LEU A 363 -29.80 11.77 16.00
C LEU A 363 -29.01 10.55 15.55
N VAL A 364 -27.69 10.58 15.76
CA VAL A 364 -26.85 9.38 15.75
C VAL A 364 -26.51 9.03 17.18
N LYS A 365 -27.03 7.90 17.67
CA LYS A 365 -26.91 7.49 19.07
C LYS A 365 -26.12 6.20 19.22
N ASP A 366 -26.12 5.65 20.43
CA ASP A 366 -25.42 4.41 20.71
C ASP A 366 -26.06 3.20 20.01
N ASP A 367 -25.42 2.77 18.93
CA ASP A 367 -25.67 1.52 18.21
C ASP A 367 -24.38 0.70 18.15
N ASP A 368 -24.47 -0.59 17.83
CA ASP A 368 -23.30 -1.42 17.59
C ASP A 368 -22.57 -0.99 16.30
N ALA A 369 -21.24 -1.00 16.33
CA ALA A 369 -20.45 -0.67 15.16
C ALA A 369 -20.70 -1.66 14.02
N PHE A 370 -20.93 -1.16 12.80
CA PHE A 370 -21.16 -1.98 11.62
C PHE A 370 -19.92 -2.04 10.72
N GLY A 371 -19.53 -3.24 10.32
CA GLY A 371 -18.46 -3.48 9.35
C GLY A 371 -17.06 -3.05 9.81
N SER A 372 -16.15 -2.95 8.84
CA SER A 372 -14.77 -2.51 9.07
C SER A 372 -14.67 -1.01 9.37
N ILE A 373 -13.51 -0.53 9.83
CA ILE A 373 -13.34 0.90 10.16
C ILE A 373 -13.67 1.82 8.97
N GLY A 374 -13.37 1.40 7.74
CA GLY A 374 -13.72 2.14 6.52
C GLY A 374 -15.23 2.23 6.28
N ILE A 375 -15.99 1.18 6.60
CA ILE A 375 -17.47 1.20 6.56
C ILE A 375 -18.01 2.12 7.65
N GLN A 376 -17.45 2.06 8.86
CA GLN A 376 -17.83 2.94 9.97
C GLN A 376 -17.56 4.42 9.64
N LEU A 377 -16.46 4.70 8.95
CA LEU A 377 -16.09 6.01 8.42
C LEU A 377 -17.10 6.52 7.38
N ASN A 378 -17.53 5.65 6.47
CA ASN A 378 -18.55 5.99 5.50
C ASN A 378 -19.89 6.34 6.18
N ALA A 379 -20.33 5.51 7.13
CA ALA A 379 -21.54 5.77 7.92
C ALA A 379 -21.44 7.10 8.68
N PHE A 380 -20.28 7.39 9.27
CA PHE A 380 -20.00 8.64 9.96
C PHE A 380 -20.23 9.86 9.06
N PHE A 381 -19.59 9.88 7.90
CA PHE A 381 -19.72 11.02 7.00
C PHE A 381 -21.10 11.12 6.34
N ARG A 382 -21.76 9.98 6.07
CA ARG A 382 -23.12 9.96 5.55
C ARG A 382 -24.17 10.47 6.54
N ALA A 383 -23.88 10.49 7.84
CA ALA A 383 -24.74 11.17 8.82
C ALA A 383 -24.83 12.69 8.58
N PHE A 384 -23.72 13.32 8.19
CA PHE A 384 -23.71 14.75 7.82
C PHE A 384 -24.49 14.99 6.54
N ASP A 385 -24.32 14.10 5.58
CA ASP A 385 -25.03 14.16 4.30
C ASP A 385 -26.55 14.04 4.52
N TYR A 386 -26.97 13.06 5.31
CA TYR A 386 -28.37 12.84 5.67
C TYR A 386 -28.97 14.03 6.44
N SER A 387 -28.21 14.60 7.38
CA SER A 387 -28.60 15.83 8.10
C SER A 387 -28.79 17.03 7.17
N HIS A 388 -27.92 17.16 6.16
CA HIS A 388 -28.05 18.21 5.14
C HIS A 388 -29.33 18.04 4.32
N ASP A 389 -29.54 16.86 3.75
CA ASP A 389 -30.65 16.61 2.82
C ASP A 389 -32.02 16.70 3.54
N THR A 390 -32.06 16.38 4.84
CA THR A 390 -33.25 16.57 5.68
C THR A 390 -33.38 17.97 6.28
N ARG A 391 -32.34 18.80 6.18
CA ARG A 391 -32.25 20.14 6.81
C ARG A 391 -32.53 20.11 8.31
N LEU A 392 -32.11 19.04 8.98
CA LEU A 392 -32.25 18.85 10.42
C LEU A 392 -30.89 18.96 11.11
N PRO A 393 -30.78 19.65 12.25
CA PRO A 393 -29.53 19.73 12.98
C PRO A 393 -29.05 18.33 13.40
N LEU A 394 -27.76 18.06 13.17
CA LEU A 394 -27.12 16.80 13.58
C LEU A 394 -26.71 16.84 15.04
N TYR A 395 -27.20 15.85 15.79
CA TYR A 395 -26.81 15.55 17.16
C TYR A 395 -26.16 14.17 17.23
N ILE A 396 -25.08 14.06 17.99
CA ILE A 396 -24.35 12.81 18.23
C ILE A 396 -24.26 12.59 19.74
N THR A 397 -24.57 11.38 20.23
CA THR A 397 -24.44 11.09 21.66
C THR A 397 -23.00 10.76 22.06
N GLN A 398 -22.59 11.08 23.29
CA GLN A 398 -21.22 10.84 23.77
C GLN A 398 -20.86 9.35 23.87
N ASP A 399 -21.85 8.49 24.05
CA ASP A 399 -21.74 7.03 24.09
C ASP A 399 -21.75 6.38 22.70
N ASN A 400 -21.97 7.15 21.63
CA ASN A 400 -22.03 6.65 20.27
C ASN A 400 -20.76 5.86 19.87
N TYR A 401 -20.97 4.82 19.05
CA TYR A 401 -19.90 3.93 18.57
C TYR A 401 -18.73 4.66 17.92
N PHE A 402 -18.92 5.79 17.23
CA PHE A 402 -17.80 6.57 16.67
C PHE A 402 -16.76 6.86 17.75
N PHE A 403 -17.21 7.30 18.93
CA PHE A 403 -16.36 7.71 20.04
C PHE A 403 -15.84 6.54 20.89
N ARG A 404 -16.45 5.35 20.76
CA ARG A 404 -16.01 4.11 21.46
C ARG A 404 -15.12 3.23 20.59
N ALA A 405 -15.41 3.17 19.30
CA ALA A 405 -14.79 2.30 18.31
C ALA A 405 -13.45 2.85 17.79
N GLY A 406 -12.86 2.11 16.85
CA GLY A 406 -11.52 2.37 16.33
C GLY A 406 -11.34 3.73 15.66
N PHE A 407 -12.41 4.37 15.14
CA PHE A 407 -12.30 5.63 14.40
C PHE A 407 -11.75 6.79 15.25
N PHE A 408 -12.38 7.13 16.36
CA PHE A 408 -11.84 8.15 17.27
C PHE A 408 -10.70 7.63 18.16
N LYS A 409 -10.30 6.36 18.02
CA LYS A 409 -8.97 5.97 18.53
C LYS A 409 -7.85 6.44 17.60
N LEU A 410 -8.14 6.79 16.35
CA LEU A 410 -7.16 7.37 15.42
C LEU A 410 -6.82 8.82 15.75
N PHE A 411 -7.76 9.54 16.37
CA PHE A 411 -7.67 10.97 16.64
C PHE A 411 -8.07 11.24 18.07
N MET A 412 -7.33 12.09 18.77
CA MET A 412 -7.68 12.48 20.13
C MET A 412 -7.83 11.27 21.08
N GLY A 413 -7.10 10.17 20.85
CA GLY A 413 -7.02 9.04 21.77
C GLY A 413 -6.05 9.30 22.94
N GLY A 414 -6.38 8.77 24.12
CA GLY A 414 -5.66 9.06 25.36
C GLY A 414 -6.07 10.38 26.05
N TYR A 415 -7.06 11.09 25.49
CA TYR A 415 -7.58 12.33 26.05
C TYR A 415 -8.70 12.03 27.05
N ASN A 416 -8.77 12.85 28.10
CA ASN A 416 -9.89 12.83 29.02
C ASN A 416 -11.11 13.40 28.28
N LYS A 417 -12.20 12.64 28.25
CA LYS A 417 -13.48 13.05 27.62
C LYS A 417 -14.24 14.05 28.50
N ASP A 418 -13.58 15.16 28.85
CA ASP A 418 -14.13 16.25 29.63
C ASP A 418 -14.88 17.27 28.75
N ALA A 419 -15.40 18.35 29.35
CA ALA A 419 -16.16 19.36 28.62
C ALA A 419 -15.35 20.04 27.49
N SER A 420 -14.04 20.22 27.68
CA SER A 420 -13.18 20.87 26.68
C SER A 420 -12.97 19.96 25.47
N PHE A 421 -12.80 18.65 25.70
CA PHE A 421 -12.72 17.65 24.64
C PHE A 421 -13.96 17.70 23.73
N TRP A 422 -15.16 17.70 24.32
CA TRP A 422 -16.41 17.74 23.55
C TRP A 422 -16.59 19.06 22.82
N GLU A 423 -16.24 20.20 23.41
CA GLU A 423 -16.32 21.52 22.76
C GLU A 423 -15.40 21.62 21.53
N ILE A 424 -14.15 21.16 21.66
CA ILE A 424 -13.22 21.07 20.52
C ILE A 424 -13.83 20.21 19.41
N LEU A 425 -14.38 19.05 19.80
CA LEU A 425 -14.91 18.10 18.83
C LEU A 425 -16.16 18.63 18.12
N GLU A 426 -17.07 19.31 18.83
CA GLU A 426 -18.18 20.05 18.21
C GLU A 426 -17.67 21.07 17.18
N GLY A 427 -16.61 21.82 17.51
CA GLY A 427 -16.02 22.80 16.60
C GLY A 427 -15.29 22.20 15.39
N ILE A 428 -14.79 20.98 15.50
CA ILE A 428 -14.21 20.23 14.39
C ILE A 428 -15.30 19.69 13.47
N LEU A 429 -16.32 19.05 14.04
CA LEU A 429 -17.37 18.35 13.31
C LEU A 429 -18.45 19.29 12.76
N GLY A 430 -18.71 20.42 13.41
CA GLY A 430 -19.86 21.25 13.08
C GLY A 430 -21.20 20.57 13.45
N ALA A 431 -21.19 19.71 14.48
CA ALA A 431 -22.36 19.00 15.00
C ALA A 431 -22.47 19.21 16.52
N LYS A 432 -23.66 18.98 17.09
CA LYS A 432 -23.88 19.04 18.54
C LYS A 432 -23.61 17.68 19.19
N ILE A 433 -22.85 17.66 20.27
CA ILE A 433 -22.54 16.44 21.02
C ILE A 433 -23.21 16.50 22.38
N VAL A 434 -24.00 15.48 22.69
CA VAL A 434 -24.84 15.44 23.89
C VAL A 434 -24.60 14.18 24.70
N GLU A 435 -24.79 14.24 26.01
CA GLU A 435 -24.48 13.14 26.91
C GLU A 435 -25.18 11.82 26.49
N ASN A 436 -26.47 11.89 26.16
CA ASN A 436 -27.30 10.76 25.73
C ASN A 436 -28.66 11.27 25.21
N GLU A 437 -29.48 10.35 24.69
CA GLU A 437 -30.84 10.64 24.21
C GLU A 437 -31.75 11.20 25.32
N ALA A 438 -31.59 10.76 26.57
CA ALA A 438 -32.39 11.29 27.68
C ALA A 438 -32.10 12.77 27.98
N ALA A 439 -30.87 13.23 27.75
CA ALA A 439 -30.50 14.65 27.88
C ALA A 439 -31.21 15.51 26.82
N LEU A 440 -31.37 15.01 25.60
CA LEU A 440 -32.12 15.67 24.52
C LEU A 440 -33.61 15.77 24.84
N ASN A 441 -34.20 14.67 25.31
CA ASN A 441 -35.62 14.63 25.70
C ASN A 441 -35.93 15.66 26.80
N ARG A 442 -35.02 15.87 27.77
CA ARG A 442 -35.16 16.92 28.80
C ARG A 442 -35.13 18.35 28.24
N GLN A 443 -34.48 18.55 27.10
CA GLN A 443 -34.43 19.83 26.38
C GLN A 443 -35.64 20.03 25.44
N GLY A 444 -36.59 19.09 25.41
CA GLY A 444 -37.73 19.13 24.49
C GLY A 444 -37.38 18.80 23.04
N LYS A 445 -36.16 18.31 22.78
CA LYS A 445 -35.75 17.85 21.45
C LYS A 445 -36.30 16.44 21.22
N LEU A 446 -37.01 16.27 20.12
CA LEU A 446 -37.59 15.00 19.67
C LEU A 446 -36.78 14.51 18.46
N ALA A 447 -36.12 13.37 18.61
CA ALA A 447 -35.48 12.69 17.49
C ALA A 447 -36.57 12.23 16.51
N ILE A 448 -36.56 12.77 15.30
CA ILE A 448 -37.55 12.41 14.27
C ILE A 448 -37.07 11.23 13.44
N ASP A 449 -35.77 11.15 13.14
CA ASP A 449 -35.22 10.06 12.35
C ASP A 449 -33.90 9.58 12.98
N HIS A 450 -33.90 8.29 13.29
CA HIS A 450 -32.75 7.54 13.77
C HIS A 450 -32.31 6.60 12.66
N LYS A 451 -31.04 6.72 12.25
CA LYS A 451 -30.43 5.82 11.29
C LYS A 451 -29.34 5.03 11.98
N THR A 452 -29.42 3.72 11.85
CA THR A 452 -28.37 2.80 12.27
C THR A 452 -27.11 2.99 11.42
N PRO A 453 -25.95 2.50 11.87
CA PRO A 453 -24.70 2.58 11.10
C PRO A 453 -24.79 1.91 9.72
N GLU A 454 -25.56 0.81 9.61
CA GLU A 454 -25.80 0.10 8.36
C GLU A 454 -26.64 0.95 7.39
N GLU A 455 -27.77 1.49 7.87
CA GLU A 455 -28.62 2.39 7.07
C GLU A 455 -27.87 3.65 6.62
N LEU A 456 -27.03 4.22 7.50
CA LEU A 456 -26.17 5.35 7.14
C LEU A 456 -25.12 4.95 6.11
N ASN A 457 -24.51 3.77 6.21
CA ASN A 457 -23.54 3.31 5.22
C ASN A 457 -24.17 3.09 3.84
N GLU A 458 -25.45 2.70 3.77
CA GLU A 458 -26.18 2.52 2.53
C GLU A 458 -26.81 3.81 2.00
N TYR A 459 -26.93 4.85 2.83
CA TYR A 459 -27.59 6.10 2.48
C TYR A 459 -26.94 6.82 1.29
N VAL A 460 -27.69 6.97 0.19
CA VAL A 460 -27.29 7.77 -0.98
C VAL A 460 -28.30 8.89 -1.16
N GLY A 461 -27.95 10.09 -0.70
CA GLY A 461 -28.72 11.30 -0.95
C GLY A 461 -28.46 11.88 -2.35
N ASP A 462 -29.40 12.67 -2.86
CA ASP A 462 -29.42 13.26 -4.20
C ASP A 462 -29.23 14.80 -4.23
N GLU A 463 -29.36 15.50 -3.09
CA GLU A 463 -29.22 16.97 -3.06
C GLU A 463 -27.75 17.44 -3.12
N LEU A 464 -26.82 16.68 -2.53
CA LEU A 464 -25.41 17.08 -2.42
C LEU A 464 -24.60 16.75 -3.66
N VAL A 465 -23.97 17.77 -4.26
CA VAL A 465 -22.97 17.54 -5.31
C VAL A 465 -21.61 17.18 -4.72
N ALA A 466 -20.82 16.39 -5.47
CA ALA A 466 -19.50 15.90 -5.03
C ALA A 466 -18.57 16.98 -4.45
N THR A 467 -18.68 18.23 -4.93
CA THR A 467 -17.82 19.34 -4.47
C THR A 467 -18.15 19.76 -3.03
N GLN A 468 -19.43 19.77 -2.66
CA GLN A 468 -19.87 20.09 -1.30
C GLN A 468 -19.42 19.00 -0.34
N ILE A 469 -19.64 17.74 -0.73
CA ILE A 469 -19.22 16.55 0.01
C ILE A 469 -17.71 16.61 0.28
N ARG A 470 -16.90 16.75 -0.79
CA ARG A 470 -15.43 16.85 -0.69
C ARG A 470 -15.01 17.97 0.25
N ASN A 471 -15.47 19.20 0.02
CA ASN A 471 -14.98 20.34 0.79
C ASN A 471 -15.30 20.21 2.29
N HIS A 472 -16.48 19.67 2.62
CA HIS A 472 -16.87 19.42 4.01
C HIS A 472 -16.03 18.31 4.66
N ARG A 473 -15.94 17.14 4.01
CA ARG A 473 -15.18 16.01 4.53
C ARG A 473 -13.69 16.32 4.63
N ASP A 474 -13.09 16.93 3.61
CA ASP A 474 -11.69 17.39 3.66
C ASP A 474 -11.45 18.33 4.86
N THR A 475 -12.42 19.20 5.19
CA THR A 475 -12.31 20.12 6.34
C THR A 475 -12.29 19.38 7.67
N ILE A 476 -13.22 18.43 7.88
CA ILE A 476 -13.26 17.62 9.09
C ILE A 476 -11.98 16.77 9.20
N LEU A 477 -11.59 16.09 8.12
CA LEU A 477 -10.41 15.23 8.04
C LEU A 477 -9.13 15.98 8.39
N ARG A 478 -8.89 17.16 7.79
CA ARG A 478 -7.73 18.01 8.09
C ARG A 478 -7.68 18.43 9.55
N LYS A 479 -8.83 18.83 10.12
CA LYS A 479 -8.91 19.25 11.53
C LYS A 479 -8.68 18.09 12.49
N LEU A 480 -9.24 16.90 12.23
CA LEU A 480 -9.01 15.70 13.04
C LEU A 480 -7.54 15.28 13.01
N PHE A 481 -6.88 15.34 11.85
CA PHE A 481 -5.46 14.98 11.70
C PHE A 481 -4.48 15.92 12.41
N GLN A 482 -4.94 17.07 12.92
CA GLN A 482 -4.14 17.89 13.83
C GLN A 482 -3.92 17.19 15.18
N TYR A 483 -4.73 16.18 15.50
CA TYR A 483 -4.74 15.54 16.81
C TYR A 483 -4.54 14.03 16.70
N PRO A 484 -3.39 13.53 16.22
CA PRO A 484 -3.11 12.09 16.27
C PRO A 484 -3.10 11.58 17.72
N THR A 485 -3.50 10.34 17.90
CA THR A 485 -3.45 9.64 19.19
C THR A 485 -2.00 9.29 19.55
N LEU A 486 -1.47 9.95 20.59
CA LEU A 486 -0.09 9.79 21.06
C LEU A 486 -0.07 9.23 22.48
N THR A 487 -0.36 7.93 22.63
CA THR A 487 -0.43 7.27 23.96
C THR A 487 0.90 6.67 24.41
N GLY A 488 1.92 6.60 23.54
CA GLY A 488 3.20 5.95 23.86
C GLY A 488 3.08 4.44 24.12
N GLY A 489 1.98 3.82 23.70
CA GLY A 489 1.70 2.38 23.86
C GLY A 489 1.04 1.79 22.59
N ASP A 490 0.34 0.67 22.74
CA ASP A 490 -0.23 -0.09 21.61
C ASP A 490 -1.28 0.68 20.79
N ASP A 491 -1.80 1.80 21.30
CA ASP A 491 -2.75 2.67 20.58
C ASP A 491 -2.07 3.88 19.89
N ASP A 492 -0.74 4.03 19.99
CA ASP A 492 -0.01 5.17 19.41
C ASP A 492 0.00 5.07 17.87
N VAL A 493 -0.74 5.95 17.20
CA VAL A 493 -0.87 5.92 15.72
C VAL A 493 0.40 6.35 15.00
N CYS A 494 1.35 6.97 15.71
CA CYS A 494 2.61 7.42 15.14
C CYS A 494 3.75 6.40 15.29
N SER A 495 3.55 5.29 16.02
CA SER A 495 4.59 4.30 16.32
C SER A 495 5.33 3.78 15.08
N LEU A 496 4.62 3.29 14.06
CA LEU A 496 5.23 2.80 12.82
C LEU A 496 5.96 3.90 12.03
N THR A 497 5.42 5.11 12.05
CA THR A 497 6.04 6.25 11.35
C THR A 497 7.32 6.69 12.04
N GLN A 498 7.33 6.68 13.37
CA GLN A 498 8.47 7.05 14.20
C GLN A 498 9.59 6.00 14.13
N SER A 499 9.25 4.70 14.10
CA SER A 499 10.23 3.62 14.05
C SER A 499 11.03 3.59 12.75
N GLU A 500 10.43 4.01 11.63
CA GLU A 500 11.11 4.16 10.35
C GLU A 500 11.95 5.43 10.22
N GLY A 501 11.64 6.43 11.03
CA GLY A 501 12.28 7.74 11.02
C GLY A 501 11.57 8.73 10.09
N PRO A 502 11.31 9.97 10.55
CA PRO A 502 10.44 10.92 9.86
C PRO A 502 10.96 11.38 8.48
N SER A 503 12.26 11.27 8.22
CA SER A 503 12.88 11.68 6.96
C SER A 503 13.07 10.54 5.95
N LYS A 504 12.82 9.29 6.35
CA LYS A 504 13.05 8.14 5.48
C LYS A 504 11.94 8.08 4.42
N LYS A 505 12.34 7.87 3.16
CA LYS A 505 11.39 7.70 2.08
C LYS A 505 10.86 6.28 2.03
N TYR A 506 9.55 6.12 1.87
CA TYR A 506 8.95 4.80 1.72
C TYR A 506 7.68 4.81 0.88
N THR A 507 7.38 3.64 0.32
CA THR A 507 6.13 3.35 -0.39
C THR A 507 5.27 2.44 0.47
N VAL A 508 3.97 2.69 0.52
CA VAL A 508 2.98 1.75 1.05
C VAL A 508 2.16 1.16 -0.09
N VAL A 509 2.04 -0.17 -0.07
CA VAL A 509 1.21 -0.93 -1.01
C VAL A 509 0.12 -1.61 -0.21
N HIS A 510 -1.14 -1.24 -0.43
CA HIS A 510 -2.27 -1.73 0.34
C HIS A 510 -3.00 -2.84 -0.42
N LEU A 511 -2.94 -4.05 0.14
CA LEU A 511 -3.55 -5.26 -0.37
C LEU A 511 -4.89 -5.50 0.34
N SER A 512 -5.91 -5.87 -0.42
CA SER A 512 -7.20 -6.28 0.14
C SER A 512 -7.34 -7.80 0.12
N ASP A 513 -8.20 -8.34 0.97
CA ASP A 513 -8.57 -9.76 0.94
C ASP A 513 -9.40 -10.12 -0.32
N GLU A 514 -9.58 -11.42 -0.58
CA GLU A 514 -10.42 -11.87 -1.70
C GLU A 514 -11.90 -11.53 -1.53
N THR A 515 -12.38 -11.31 -0.31
CA THR A 515 -13.80 -11.03 -0.06
C THR A 515 -14.23 -9.73 -0.75
N THR A 516 -13.32 -8.75 -0.78
CA THR A 516 -13.52 -7.49 -1.51
C THR A 516 -13.51 -7.64 -3.04
N ASN A 517 -13.00 -8.74 -3.61
CA ASN A 517 -12.97 -8.93 -5.07
C ASN A 517 -14.37 -9.04 -5.69
N SER A 518 -15.36 -9.48 -4.91
CA SER A 518 -16.76 -9.51 -5.35
C SER A 518 -17.26 -8.12 -5.79
N LEU A 519 -16.74 -7.07 -5.14
CA LEU A 519 -17.07 -5.67 -5.39
C LEU A 519 -16.41 -5.09 -6.65
N LEU A 520 -15.39 -5.75 -7.20
CA LEU A 520 -14.66 -5.27 -8.37
C LEU A 520 -15.56 -5.15 -9.61
N SER A 521 -16.48 -6.09 -9.79
CA SER A 521 -17.38 -6.10 -10.94
C SER A 521 -18.32 -4.89 -10.93
N GLU A 522 -18.81 -4.51 -9.74
CA GLU A 522 -19.68 -3.36 -9.54
C GLU A 522 -18.93 -2.05 -9.73
N LEU A 523 -17.73 -1.92 -9.13
CA LEU A 523 -16.87 -0.75 -9.31
C LEU A 523 -16.44 -0.56 -10.77
N ASN A 524 -16.08 -1.63 -11.47
CA ASN A 524 -15.72 -1.56 -12.89
C ASN A 524 -16.92 -1.10 -13.74
N LYS A 525 -18.12 -1.59 -13.42
CA LYS A 525 -19.35 -1.20 -14.10
C LYS A 525 -19.69 0.28 -13.86
N SER A 526 -19.57 0.76 -12.63
CA SER A 526 -19.91 2.13 -12.26
C SER A 526 -18.91 3.15 -12.81
N THR A 527 -17.62 2.82 -12.77
CA THR A 527 -16.55 3.71 -13.26
C THR A 527 -16.29 3.58 -14.77
N GLY A 528 -16.74 2.49 -15.40
CA GLY A 528 -16.42 2.17 -16.80
C GLY A 528 -14.95 1.83 -17.03
N LEU A 529 -14.20 1.51 -15.97
CA LEU A 529 -12.76 1.22 -16.00
C LEU A 529 -12.49 -0.21 -15.52
N ASP A 530 -11.36 -0.78 -15.91
CA ASP A 530 -10.89 -2.09 -15.43
C ASP A 530 -9.85 -1.89 -14.31
N HIS A 531 -10.28 -2.13 -13.07
CA HIS A 531 -9.43 -2.01 -11.87
C HIS A 531 -8.77 -3.32 -11.43
N SER A 532 -8.84 -4.39 -12.24
CA SER A 532 -8.30 -5.71 -11.88
C SER A 532 -6.83 -5.68 -11.46
N ALA A 533 -5.99 -4.91 -12.16
CA ALA A 533 -4.57 -4.82 -11.84
C ALA A 533 -4.29 -4.15 -10.48
N ALA A 534 -5.13 -3.22 -10.04
CA ALA A 534 -5.03 -2.61 -8.71
C ALA A 534 -5.37 -3.62 -7.60
N VAL A 535 -6.26 -4.57 -7.90
CA VAL A 535 -6.63 -5.66 -7.01
C VAL A 535 -5.57 -6.76 -6.96
N GLU A 536 -5.03 -7.13 -8.12
CA GLU A 536 -3.97 -8.13 -8.24
C GLU A 536 -2.63 -7.64 -7.66
N MET A 537 -2.36 -6.33 -7.75
CA MET A 537 -1.15 -5.68 -7.25
C MET A 537 0.15 -6.35 -7.71
N SER A 538 0.21 -6.74 -8.99
CA SER A 538 1.39 -7.41 -9.55
C SER A 538 2.67 -6.56 -9.44
N PRO A 539 3.87 -7.18 -9.42
CA PRO A 539 5.13 -6.43 -9.40
C PRO A 539 5.25 -5.41 -10.54
N GLU A 540 4.83 -5.77 -11.75
CA GLU A 540 4.83 -4.88 -12.93
C GLU A 540 3.94 -3.66 -12.72
N TYR A 541 2.78 -3.84 -12.10
CA TYR A 541 1.85 -2.76 -11.77
C TYR A 541 2.47 -1.80 -10.74
N VAL A 542 3.06 -2.33 -9.67
CA VAL A 542 3.76 -1.50 -8.65
C VAL A 542 4.94 -0.75 -9.27
N LYS A 543 5.78 -1.43 -10.05
CA LYS A 543 6.93 -0.81 -10.75
C LYS A 543 6.51 0.33 -11.68
N ALA A 544 5.33 0.24 -12.30
CA ALA A 544 4.84 1.26 -13.22
C ALA A 544 4.65 2.64 -12.54
N PHE A 545 4.29 2.67 -11.25
CA PHE A 545 4.16 3.92 -10.50
C PHE A 545 5.45 4.36 -9.80
N LEU A 546 6.25 3.40 -9.33
CA LEU A 546 7.48 3.72 -8.59
C LEU A 546 8.62 4.19 -9.50
N ALA A 547 8.71 3.69 -10.75
CA ALA A 547 9.79 4.06 -11.66
C ALA A 547 9.76 5.56 -12.03
N PRO A 548 8.62 6.14 -12.47
CA PRO A 548 8.55 7.58 -12.80
C PRO A 548 8.84 8.48 -11.60
N LEU A 549 8.48 8.04 -10.39
CA LEU A 549 8.70 8.78 -9.14
C LEU A 549 10.09 8.58 -8.54
N LYS A 550 10.95 7.75 -9.16
CA LYS A 550 12.29 7.39 -8.66
C LYS A 550 12.24 6.78 -7.24
N MET A 551 11.26 5.91 -7.01
CA MET A 551 11.02 5.25 -5.72
C MET A 551 11.44 3.77 -5.71
N LEU A 552 12.00 3.25 -6.82
CA LEU A 552 12.58 1.89 -6.93
C LEU A 552 13.91 1.70 -6.18
N ASN A 553 14.21 2.58 -5.24
CA ASN A 553 15.38 2.53 -4.35
C ASN A 553 14.99 2.82 -2.89
N SER A 554 13.69 2.89 -2.61
CA SER A 554 13.12 3.18 -1.31
C SER A 554 12.40 1.94 -0.79
N ASP A 555 12.29 1.82 0.54
CA ASP A 555 11.61 0.67 1.14
C ASP A 555 10.12 0.66 0.78
N ILE A 556 9.58 -0.54 0.58
CA ILE A 556 8.18 -0.78 0.20
C ILE A 556 7.54 -1.63 1.30
N TYR A 557 6.41 -1.16 1.80
CA TYR A 557 5.68 -1.79 2.89
C TYR A 557 4.32 -2.28 2.38
N PRO A 558 4.21 -3.59 2.08
CA PRO A 558 2.91 -4.22 1.90
C PRO A 558 2.15 -4.16 3.23
N ILE A 559 0.93 -3.62 3.18
CA ILE A 559 -0.02 -3.61 4.29
C ILE A 559 -1.32 -4.27 3.84
N ALA A 560 -2.06 -4.83 4.78
CA ALA A 560 -3.41 -5.34 4.56
C ALA A 560 -4.28 -4.98 5.74
N THR A 561 -5.56 -4.70 5.47
CA THR A 561 -6.59 -4.42 6.47
C THR A 561 -7.16 -5.70 7.05
N GLY A 562 -6.29 -6.45 7.74
CA GLY A 562 -6.61 -7.68 8.45
C GLY A 562 -5.42 -8.13 9.30
N GLN A 563 -5.65 -8.95 10.33
CA GLN A 563 -4.54 -9.55 11.08
C GLN A 563 -3.72 -10.43 10.14
N TYR A 564 -2.42 -10.17 9.99
CA TYR A 564 -1.50 -10.99 9.18
C TYR A 564 -1.54 -12.47 9.56
N ASP A 565 -1.89 -12.77 10.81
CA ASP A 565 -1.95 -14.12 11.34
C ASP A 565 -3.21 -14.89 10.86
N THR A 566 -4.23 -14.18 10.41
CA THR A 566 -5.45 -14.73 9.79
C THR A 566 -5.54 -14.38 8.31
N VAL A 567 -4.46 -13.87 7.72
CA VAL A 567 -4.45 -13.42 6.33
C VAL A 567 -4.75 -14.62 5.43
N ASP A 568 -5.82 -14.46 4.66
CA ASP A 568 -6.16 -15.27 3.50
C ASP A 568 -4.91 -15.52 2.64
N THR A 569 -4.75 -16.78 2.20
CA THR A 569 -3.69 -17.22 1.29
C THR A 569 -3.44 -16.26 0.12
N SER A 570 -4.48 -15.58 -0.35
CA SER A 570 -4.40 -14.62 -1.46
C SER A 570 -3.52 -13.39 -1.20
N VAL A 571 -3.57 -12.79 -0.01
CA VAL A 571 -2.74 -11.62 0.32
C VAL A 571 -1.31 -12.07 0.56
N ALA A 572 -1.11 -13.22 1.22
CA ALA A 572 0.21 -13.81 1.40
C ALA A 572 0.88 -14.10 0.05
N ASP A 573 0.14 -14.66 -0.92
CA ASP A 573 0.64 -14.95 -2.27
C ASP A 573 1.04 -13.68 -3.02
N ARG A 574 0.26 -12.59 -2.90
CA ARG A 574 0.61 -11.29 -3.50
C ARG A 574 1.83 -10.66 -2.84
N VAL A 575 1.96 -10.73 -1.52
CA VAL A 575 3.18 -10.30 -0.81
C VAL A 575 4.38 -11.13 -1.29
N GLN A 576 4.22 -12.45 -1.42
CA GLN A 576 5.28 -13.33 -1.86
C GLN A 576 5.68 -13.06 -3.32
N ALA A 577 4.72 -12.73 -4.19
CA ALA A 577 5.00 -12.30 -5.56
C ALA A 577 5.84 -11.02 -5.60
N LEU A 578 5.56 -10.04 -4.73
CA LEU A 578 6.36 -8.82 -4.59
C LEU A 578 7.78 -9.12 -4.04
N ILE A 579 7.90 -10.04 -3.08
CA ILE A 579 9.20 -10.48 -2.52
C ILE A 579 10.03 -11.22 -3.58
N ASN A 580 9.39 -12.04 -4.41
CA ASN A 580 10.08 -12.85 -5.42
C ASN A 580 10.48 -12.04 -6.67
N ASP A 581 9.99 -10.82 -6.84
CA ASP A 581 10.38 -9.96 -7.95
C ASP A 581 11.84 -9.48 -7.77
N TYR A 582 12.65 -9.61 -8.82
CA TYR A 582 14.08 -9.31 -8.78
C TYR A 582 14.42 -7.81 -8.60
N VAL A 583 13.45 -6.90 -8.79
CA VAL A 583 13.63 -5.46 -8.57
C VAL A 583 13.07 -5.05 -7.21
N LEU A 584 11.87 -5.53 -6.86
CA LEU A 584 11.17 -5.12 -5.65
C LEU A 584 11.61 -5.91 -4.42
N GLY A 585 12.05 -7.16 -4.56
CA GLY A 585 12.26 -8.10 -3.46
C GLY A 585 13.13 -7.55 -2.33
N ASP A 586 14.29 -6.98 -2.67
CA ASP A 586 15.23 -6.39 -1.70
C ASP A 586 14.70 -5.09 -1.05
N LEU A 587 13.65 -4.49 -1.60
CA LEU A 587 13.00 -3.27 -1.09
C LEU A 587 11.81 -3.60 -0.17
N ILE A 588 11.26 -4.81 -0.25
CA ILE A 588 10.11 -5.19 0.58
C ILE A 588 10.52 -5.23 2.06
N ARG A 589 9.74 -4.54 2.90
CA ARG A 589 9.84 -4.55 4.35
C ARG A 589 8.50 -4.97 4.92
N LEU A 590 8.53 -5.99 5.78
CA LEU A 590 7.38 -6.36 6.60
C LEU A 590 7.56 -5.67 7.97
N PRO A 591 6.63 -4.81 8.39
CA PRO A 591 6.67 -4.20 9.72
C PRO A 591 6.85 -5.26 10.81
N LYS A 592 7.80 -5.01 11.72
CA LYS A 592 8.23 -5.95 12.77
C LYS A 592 7.36 -5.91 14.02
N GLU A 593 6.58 -4.84 14.21
CA GLU A 593 5.82 -4.56 15.43
C GLU A 593 4.33 -4.91 15.26
N SER A 594 3.62 -5.06 16.40
CA SER A 594 2.19 -5.29 16.39
C SER A 594 1.50 -4.14 15.67
N ARG A 595 0.83 -4.47 14.57
CA ARG A 595 0.16 -3.51 13.70
C ARG A 595 -1.23 -3.26 14.25
N HIS A 596 -1.36 -2.39 15.25
CA HIS A 596 -2.69 -1.84 15.48
C HIS A 596 -3.10 -1.04 14.24
N LEU A 597 -4.36 -1.14 13.87
CA LEU A 597 -4.88 -0.62 12.61
C LEU A 597 -4.59 0.88 12.43
N GLY A 598 -4.63 1.66 13.52
CA GLY A 598 -4.39 3.09 13.45
C GLY A 598 -2.97 3.46 13.04
N SER A 599 -1.96 2.74 13.54
CA SER A 599 -0.57 2.97 13.12
C SER A 599 -0.37 2.70 11.64
N VAL A 600 -1.01 1.64 11.11
CA VAL A 600 -0.93 1.28 9.69
C VAL A 600 -1.60 2.33 8.82
N LEU A 601 -2.76 2.85 9.23
CA LEU A 601 -3.47 3.89 8.51
C LEU A 601 -2.65 5.19 8.44
N TYR A 602 -2.09 5.66 9.55
CA TYR A 602 -1.22 6.84 9.57
C TYR A 602 0.04 6.63 8.73
N PHE A 603 0.65 5.45 8.85
CA PHE A 603 1.83 5.11 8.05
C PHE A 603 1.53 5.17 6.54
N ALA A 604 0.36 4.69 6.11
CA ALA A 604 -0.11 4.76 4.72
C ALA A 604 -0.43 6.20 4.28
N VAL A 605 -1.13 6.96 5.12
CA VAL A 605 -1.47 8.37 4.84
C VAL A 605 -0.21 9.23 4.67
N LEU A 606 0.83 8.97 5.46
CA LEU A 606 2.05 9.79 5.47
C LEU A 606 3.19 9.27 4.55
N ALA A 607 2.94 8.18 3.82
CA ALA A 607 3.91 7.60 2.89
C ALA A 607 4.29 8.56 1.75
N ASP A 608 5.51 8.48 1.24
CA ASP A 608 5.93 9.26 0.06
C ASP A 608 5.18 8.80 -1.20
N VAL A 609 4.84 7.52 -1.28
CA VAL A 609 3.97 6.95 -2.32
C VAL A 609 2.99 5.97 -1.69
N TYR A 610 1.72 6.07 -2.08
CA TYR A 610 0.69 5.13 -1.70
C TYR A 610 0.05 4.49 -2.93
N ILE A 611 0.02 3.17 -2.96
CA ILE A 611 -0.67 2.38 -3.99
C ILE A 611 -1.74 1.56 -3.29
N GLY A 612 -2.99 1.93 -3.48
CA GLY A 612 -4.13 1.31 -2.79
C GLY A 612 -4.97 0.42 -3.69
N ASN A 613 -5.82 -0.38 -3.05
CA ASN A 613 -6.80 -1.20 -3.73
C ASN A 613 -8.17 -0.49 -3.73
N PRO A 614 -8.77 -0.18 -4.89
CA PRO A 614 -9.97 0.65 -4.95
C PRO A 614 -11.25 -0.04 -4.47
N VAL A 615 -11.25 -1.36 -4.27
CA VAL A 615 -12.40 -2.08 -3.69
C VAL A 615 -12.36 -2.21 -2.16
N ASP A 616 -11.28 -1.73 -1.53
CA ASP A 616 -11.15 -1.69 -0.07
C ASP A 616 -11.50 -0.30 0.48
N HIS A 617 -12.46 -0.25 1.40
CA HIS A 617 -12.97 1.00 1.99
C HIS A 617 -11.88 1.80 2.70
N ASN A 618 -10.94 1.11 3.38
CA ASN A 618 -9.83 1.78 4.05
C ASN A 618 -8.86 2.40 3.05
N SER A 619 -8.64 1.75 1.90
CA SER A 619 -7.82 2.27 0.82
C SER A 619 -8.39 3.54 0.21
N MET A 620 -9.70 3.57 0.00
CA MET A 620 -10.40 4.77 -0.47
C MET A 620 -10.31 5.90 0.55
N TRP A 621 -10.45 5.59 1.84
CA TRP A 621 -10.29 6.57 2.91
C TRP A 621 -8.86 7.13 3.01
N ILE A 622 -7.84 6.26 2.94
CA ILE A 622 -6.44 6.69 2.89
C ILE A 622 -6.21 7.62 1.69
N ALA A 623 -6.76 7.29 0.52
CA ALA A 623 -6.62 8.12 -0.66
C ALA A 623 -7.27 9.50 -0.49
N ARG A 624 -8.50 9.56 0.04
CA ARG A 624 -9.19 10.82 0.38
C ARG A 624 -8.38 11.67 1.34
N MET A 625 -7.88 11.05 2.41
CA MET A 625 -7.06 11.75 3.41
C MET A 625 -5.78 12.30 2.80
N ARG A 626 -5.03 11.48 2.05
CA ARG A 626 -3.81 11.91 1.36
C ARG A 626 -4.10 13.10 0.46
N CYS A 627 -5.19 13.02 -0.30
CA CYS A 627 -5.63 14.12 -1.15
C CYS A 627 -6.00 15.38 -0.38
N ALA A 628 -6.75 15.26 0.72
CA ALA A 628 -7.06 16.37 1.61
C ALA A 628 -5.79 17.04 2.16
N LEU A 629 -4.74 16.26 2.45
CA LEU A 629 -3.43 16.75 2.91
C LEU A 629 -2.51 17.29 1.79
N GLY A 630 -2.97 17.34 0.53
CA GLY A 630 -2.18 17.83 -0.60
C GLY A 630 -1.19 16.80 -1.17
N LEU A 631 -1.41 15.51 -0.92
CA LEU A 631 -0.56 14.39 -1.37
C LEU A 631 -1.17 13.60 -2.54
N CYS A 632 -2.15 14.15 -3.28
CA CYS A 632 -2.83 13.44 -4.37
C CYS A 632 -1.87 12.97 -5.48
N SER A 633 -0.83 13.74 -5.82
CA SER A 633 0.11 13.41 -6.91
C SER A 633 0.92 12.13 -6.68
N SER A 634 0.96 11.62 -5.45
CA SER A 634 1.62 10.38 -5.06
C SER A 634 0.65 9.31 -4.53
N THR A 635 -0.63 9.44 -4.86
CA THR A 635 -1.71 8.57 -4.40
C THR A 635 -2.33 7.83 -5.60
N PHE A 636 -2.11 6.53 -5.68
CA PHE A 636 -2.55 5.68 -6.78
C PHE A 636 -3.63 4.71 -6.29
N ILE A 637 -4.90 4.98 -6.59
CA ILE A 637 -6.04 4.19 -6.11
C ILE A 637 -6.95 3.75 -7.27
N LEU A 638 -7.44 4.71 -8.05
CA LEU A 638 -8.17 4.48 -9.28
C LEU A 638 -7.19 4.67 -10.43
N THR A 639 -6.89 3.61 -11.16
CA THR A 639 -5.87 3.62 -12.21
C THR A 639 -6.43 3.12 -13.52
N LYS A 640 -5.79 3.51 -14.63
CA LYS A 640 -6.19 3.04 -15.96
C LYS A 640 -4.99 2.87 -16.86
N LYS A 641 -5.14 2.01 -17.86
CA LYS A 641 -4.19 1.91 -18.96
C LYS A 641 -4.35 3.11 -19.90
N LYS A 642 -3.26 3.79 -20.21
CA LYS A 642 -3.20 4.87 -21.19
C LYS A 642 -2.07 4.59 -22.18
N LEU A 643 -2.31 4.87 -23.47
CA LEU A 643 -1.27 4.79 -24.48
C LEU A 643 -0.44 6.09 -24.43
N ILE A 644 0.82 5.99 -24.01
CA ILE A 644 1.77 7.10 -23.94
C ILE A 644 2.98 6.68 -24.77
N ASP A 645 3.33 7.48 -25.78
CA ASP A 645 4.46 7.20 -26.68
C ASP A 645 4.46 5.77 -27.25
N TRP A 646 3.29 5.29 -27.69
CA TRP A 646 3.06 3.94 -28.24
C TRP A 646 3.24 2.79 -27.25
N LYS A 647 3.39 3.10 -25.97
CA LYS A 647 3.46 2.13 -24.89
C LYS A 647 2.23 2.24 -24.00
N THR A 648 1.63 1.10 -23.69
CA THR A 648 0.53 1.05 -22.72
C THR A 648 1.12 1.15 -21.32
N GLU A 649 0.80 2.22 -20.62
CA GLU A 649 1.27 2.50 -19.26
C GLU A 649 0.09 2.65 -18.31
N TRP A 650 0.32 2.29 -17.04
CA TRP A 650 -0.63 2.57 -15.97
C TRP A 650 -0.49 4.01 -15.53
N VAL A 651 -1.61 4.72 -15.46
CA VAL A 651 -1.66 6.09 -14.94
C VAL A 651 -2.72 6.17 -13.85
N SER A 652 -2.51 7.06 -12.89
CA SER A 652 -3.58 7.44 -11.97
C SER A 652 -4.69 8.12 -12.75
N TYR A 653 -5.92 7.66 -12.55
CA TYR A 653 -7.10 8.36 -13.01
C TYR A 653 -7.36 9.59 -12.15
N VAL A 654 -7.14 9.46 -10.83
CA VAL A 654 -7.27 10.52 -9.83
C VAL A 654 -5.95 11.26 -9.62
N ASN A 655 -5.99 12.59 -9.63
CA ASN A 655 -4.87 13.49 -9.36
C ASN A 655 -5.35 14.78 -8.67
N GLU A 656 -4.44 15.74 -8.45
CA GLU A 656 -4.74 17.02 -7.78
C GLU A 656 -5.88 17.81 -8.43
N ASP A 657 -6.05 17.70 -9.75
CA ASP A 657 -7.05 18.45 -10.51
C ASP A 657 -8.43 17.77 -10.50
N ASN A 658 -8.50 16.44 -10.36
CA ASN A 658 -9.75 15.68 -10.49
C ASN A 658 -10.06 14.71 -9.34
N TYR A 659 -9.38 14.80 -8.19
CA TYR A 659 -9.71 13.94 -7.03
C TYR A 659 -11.10 14.17 -6.44
N LEU A 660 -11.87 15.12 -6.98
CA LEU A 660 -13.31 15.21 -6.79
C LEU A 660 -14.03 13.89 -7.11
N GLU A 661 -13.50 13.10 -8.05
CA GLU A 661 -14.03 11.77 -8.41
C GLU A 661 -14.02 10.79 -7.21
N LEU A 662 -13.17 11.00 -6.20
CA LEU A 662 -13.21 10.22 -4.95
C LEU A 662 -14.47 10.47 -4.11
N TYR A 663 -15.28 11.45 -4.47
CA TYR A 663 -16.52 11.85 -3.77
C TYR A 663 -17.74 11.76 -4.67
N ASP A 664 -17.59 11.22 -5.88
CA ASP A 664 -18.69 11.03 -6.83
C ASP A 664 -19.52 9.80 -6.41
N ARG A 665 -20.74 10.06 -5.93
CA ARG A 665 -21.66 9.01 -5.47
C ARG A 665 -22.20 8.16 -6.61
N GLU A 666 -22.36 8.72 -7.81
CA GLU A 666 -22.85 7.98 -8.96
C GLU A 666 -21.79 6.97 -9.43
N LEU A 667 -20.52 7.40 -9.46
CA LEU A 667 -19.40 6.56 -9.88
C LEU A 667 -18.97 5.56 -8.79
N LEU A 668 -18.99 5.97 -7.52
CA LEU A 668 -18.43 5.16 -6.44
C LEU A 668 -19.48 4.51 -5.55
N GLY A 669 -20.77 4.81 -5.68
CA GLY A 669 -21.83 4.16 -4.90
C GLY A 669 -21.52 4.06 -3.41
N LEU A 670 -21.44 2.84 -2.89
CA LEU A 670 -21.08 2.54 -1.49
C LEU A 670 -19.65 2.96 -1.10
N TRP A 671 -18.71 2.97 -2.05
CA TRP A 671 -17.33 3.39 -1.80
C TRP A 671 -17.15 4.89 -1.65
N SER A 672 -18.15 5.71 -2.01
CA SER A 672 -18.10 7.19 -1.97
C SER A 672 -18.05 7.80 -0.57
N GLY A 673 -18.24 7.00 0.49
CA GLY A 673 -18.45 7.45 1.88
C GLY A 673 -17.26 8.12 2.56
#